data_AF-A0A9P9N2N3-F1
#
_entry.id   AF-A0A9P9N2N3-F1
#
_cell.length_a   1.000
_cell.length_b   1.000
_cell.length_c   1.000
_cell.angle_alpha   90.00
_cell.angle_beta   90.00
_cell.angle_gamma   90.00
#
_symmetry.space_group_name_H-M   'P 1'
#
loop_
_entity.id
_entity.type
_entity.pdbx_description
1 polymer ?
#
loop_
_entity_poly.entity_id
_entity_poly.type
_entity_poly.pdbx_seq_one_letter_code
_entity_poly.pdbx_strand_id
1 'polypeptide(L)'
;MDSPTNRDATTPAISQRKPVPRRRPSITPKPERELKSRITPNAFLVGTIIAALSLSWPLRWAISGAPILVYTAMLGEAYGHRILPFVPVWSIFAIVNIAYAICSTSWLLYWVFWAFCWPAILVACLYQFDAPAALARRTLRKTFLRELHFINDQIAFFDLPALEIDTEVKGLFVIRGVTLSLSTLTLVAHGIEAGIKLSDDIELAIQTDKVVVPLFRQITVDDVYANVKGGDWEVTFGNVAYGKPEPDDDDSVIVTDTAILRAASVAHQDGASRRPTEMVRNMTNGEMPTEAGDAKSAFASVTRLSSSDDEDANTKYLEHVQHIDDTSAITIAKNALQAASQALQDASSDDEGNEKDGRLNMSNLEQMRAAICTHIHSGPSIPHPPSKSIRVSTLRKTSYPNFKKFLHRLPFLYRLLLTPICYFHPVVFKSITAAGSGKWFVSLMRQYLFKHYSTSDAEIRRLEARISSWCSDANFAVELGPIKSGASFPLNLNDNIQCHFKISDVMAYRALPDAVELKQVVRLGGGDATLTIPTFLFPRHEHIFPKLPTDYEIMEMEQAIAELEGTPKAVQARKDLEKLKRDEASMHVSAHAHLPAQFHQDLLNFVAAIVKATKVIESDKDFEEAKVLRELKRLSTTASDSDVSSIASVNTNNTDISHNSQSTLNANEDKSFKGFLKKVDSGFKEAGNKTIVGMRKAGHNTVSAMANDRWIARLVGKVTRKLEKAQGEVGYSGEVPIPLAKYRQRHESESKILP
;
A
#
# COMPACT_ATOMS: atom_id res chain seq x y z
N MET A 1 13.69 -79.66 -14.49
CA MET A 1 13.48 -80.13 -15.87
C MET A 1 12.23 -79.44 -16.38
N ASP A 2 12.19 -78.67 -17.44
CA ASP A 2 13.17 -78.03 -18.31
C ASP A 2 12.39 -76.89 -19.01
N SER A 3 13.11 -75.91 -19.54
CA SER A 3 12.65 -75.03 -20.63
C SER A 3 12.37 -75.87 -21.91
N PRO A 4 11.83 -75.36 -23.07
CA PRO A 4 11.83 -73.97 -23.54
C PRO A 4 10.66 -73.49 -24.47
N THR A 5 10.77 -72.22 -24.92
CA THR A 5 10.35 -71.57 -26.20
C THR A 5 8.88 -71.50 -26.67
N ASN A 6 8.47 -70.31 -27.16
CA ASN A 6 7.62 -70.21 -28.35
C ASN A 6 7.79 -68.91 -29.16
N ARG A 7 7.55 -69.04 -30.48
CA ARG A 7 7.84 -68.14 -31.62
C ARG A 7 6.70 -67.17 -31.99
N ASP A 8 7.09 -66.11 -32.69
CA ASP A 8 6.28 -65.08 -33.36
C ASP A 8 5.36 -65.57 -34.49
N ALA A 9 4.17 -64.94 -34.66
CA ALA A 9 3.77 -64.17 -35.86
C ALA A 9 2.26 -63.76 -35.89
N THR A 10 2.05 -62.46 -36.15
CA THR A 10 1.00 -61.80 -36.98
C THR A 10 -0.44 -61.44 -36.49
N THR A 11 -0.68 -60.11 -36.55
CA THR A 11 -1.89 -59.28 -36.80
C THR A 11 -2.92 -59.02 -35.67
N PRO A 12 -3.61 -57.84 -35.63
CA PRO A 12 -3.76 -56.80 -36.67
C PRO A 12 -3.36 -55.36 -36.26
N ALA A 13 -3.18 -54.52 -37.29
CA ALA A 13 -2.78 -53.12 -37.19
C ALA A 13 -3.86 -52.24 -36.54
N ILE A 14 -3.50 -51.63 -35.40
CA ILE A 14 -4.25 -50.55 -34.78
C ILE A 14 -3.93 -49.23 -35.51
N SER A 15 -4.98 -48.54 -35.91
CA SER A 15 -4.94 -47.25 -36.61
C SER A 15 -4.03 -46.24 -35.92
N GLN A 16 -2.95 -45.82 -36.59
CA GLN A 16 -2.19 -44.64 -36.17
C GLN A 16 -3.10 -43.41 -36.29
N ARG A 17 -3.47 -42.83 -35.14
CA ARG A 17 -4.11 -41.51 -35.08
C ARG A 17 -3.15 -40.51 -35.73
N LYS A 18 -3.64 -39.77 -36.72
CA LYS A 18 -2.93 -38.61 -37.28
C LYS A 18 -2.50 -37.69 -36.13
N PRO A 19 -1.26 -37.17 -36.15
CA PRO A 19 -0.81 -36.24 -35.13
C PRO A 19 -1.71 -35.00 -35.13
N VAL A 20 -2.30 -34.71 -33.98
CA VAL A 20 -3.03 -33.46 -33.75
C VAL A 20 -2.00 -32.33 -33.87
N PRO A 21 -2.19 -31.36 -34.78
CA PRO A 21 -1.24 -30.25 -34.91
C PRO A 21 -1.19 -29.49 -33.58
N ARG A 22 0.02 -29.37 -33.02
CA ARG A 22 0.33 -28.51 -31.87
C ARG A 22 -0.21 -27.12 -32.18
N ARG A 23 -1.24 -26.70 -31.44
CA ARG A 23 -1.78 -25.35 -31.47
C ARG A 23 -0.67 -24.42 -30.97
N ARG A 24 0.07 -23.80 -31.89
CA ARG A 24 0.84 -22.58 -31.58
C ARG A 24 -0.14 -21.64 -30.87
N PRO A 25 0.27 -20.87 -29.84
CA PRO A 25 -0.54 -19.75 -29.39
C PRO A 25 -0.70 -18.85 -30.61
N SER A 26 -1.86 -18.96 -31.27
CA SER A 26 -2.31 -17.95 -32.20
C SER A 26 -2.47 -16.73 -31.32
N ILE A 27 -1.49 -15.85 -31.37
CA ILE A 27 -1.75 -14.43 -31.25
C ILE A 27 -2.91 -14.22 -32.22
N THR A 28 -4.13 -14.16 -31.71
CA THR A 28 -5.26 -13.68 -32.51
C THR A 28 -4.77 -12.37 -33.07
N PRO A 29 -4.51 -12.26 -34.40
CA PRO A 29 -4.32 -10.93 -34.96
C PRO A 29 -5.59 -10.19 -34.57
N LYS A 30 -5.44 -9.04 -33.91
CA LYS A 30 -6.55 -8.10 -33.76
C LYS A 30 -7.25 -8.05 -35.12
N PRO A 31 -8.59 -8.17 -35.19
CA PRO A 31 -9.29 -8.17 -36.47
C PRO A 31 -8.78 -6.98 -37.26
N GLU A 32 -8.20 -7.25 -38.44
CA GLU A 32 -7.80 -6.22 -39.39
C GLU A 32 -9.06 -5.41 -39.67
N ARG A 33 -9.20 -4.26 -39.02
CA ARG A 33 -10.35 -3.39 -39.19
C ARG A 33 -10.34 -2.95 -40.65
N GLU A 34 -11.43 -3.23 -41.34
CA GLU A 34 -11.63 -2.92 -42.76
C GLU A 34 -11.20 -1.48 -43.10
N LEU A 35 -10.43 -1.33 -44.19
CA LEU A 35 -9.98 -0.06 -44.74
C LEU A 35 -11.17 0.88 -45.00
N LYS A 36 -11.33 1.92 -44.18
CA LYS A 36 -12.47 2.85 -44.28
C LYS A 36 -12.44 3.83 -45.45
N SER A 37 -11.39 3.81 -46.28
CA SER A 37 -11.25 4.37 -47.65
C SER A 37 -9.88 5.02 -47.85
N ARG A 38 -9.19 4.71 -48.97
CA ARG A 38 -7.88 5.31 -49.34
C ARG A 38 -8.01 6.65 -50.08
N ILE A 39 -9.24 7.07 -50.38
CA ILE A 39 -9.52 8.20 -51.29
C ILE A 39 -9.33 9.54 -50.56
N THR A 40 -9.71 9.62 -49.29
CA THR A 40 -9.67 10.85 -48.49
C THR A 40 -8.25 11.38 -48.20
N PRO A 41 -7.23 10.58 -47.80
CA PRO A 41 -5.88 11.11 -47.58
C PRO A 41 -5.20 11.54 -48.88
N ASN A 42 -5.38 10.78 -49.97
CA ASN A 42 -4.76 11.08 -51.26
C ASN A 42 -5.35 12.36 -51.90
N ALA A 43 -6.67 12.58 -51.78
CA ALA A 43 -7.31 13.81 -52.22
C ALA A 43 -6.81 15.04 -51.44
N PHE A 44 -6.58 14.89 -50.12
CA PHE A 44 -6.02 15.96 -49.29
C PHE A 44 -4.56 16.30 -49.68
N LEU A 45 -3.74 15.29 -49.97
CA LEU A 45 -2.36 15.50 -50.43
C LEU A 45 -2.29 16.22 -51.79
N VAL A 46 -3.12 15.79 -52.75
CA VAL A 46 -3.19 16.44 -54.06
C VAL A 46 -3.68 17.89 -53.92
N GLY A 47 -4.71 18.12 -53.09
CA GLY A 47 -5.21 19.47 -52.80
C GLY A 47 -4.17 20.40 -52.16
N THR A 48 -3.38 19.89 -51.22
CA THR A 48 -2.32 20.70 -50.56
C THR A 48 -1.16 21.02 -51.50
N ILE A 49 -0.76 20.09 -52.38
CA ILE A 49 0.27 20.33 -53.40
C ILE A 49 -0.19 21.38 -54.42
N ILE A 50 -1.43 21.27 -54.92
CA ILE A 50 -2.00 22.24 -55.86
C ILE A 50 -2.12 23.62 -55.21
N ALA A 51 -2.54 23.69 -53.94
CA ALA A 51 -2.61 24.95 -53.21
C ALA A 51 -1.23 25.60 -52.97
N ALA A 52 -0.20 24.80 -52.68
CA ALA A 52 1.16 25.28 -52.48
C ALA A 52 1.84 25.77 -53.77
N LEU A 53 1.45 25.21 -54.93
CA LEU A 53 1.98 25.62 -56.24
C LEU A 53 1.23 26.82 -56.84
N SER A 54 -0.06 26.99 -56.54
CA SER A 54 -0.90 28.05 -57.11
C SER A 54 -0.94 29.33 -56.28
N LEU A 55 -0.72 29.26 -54.96
CA LEU A 55 -0.73 30.42 -54.06
C LEU A 55 0.60 30.50 -53.28
N SER A 56 1.10 31.71 -53.04
CA SER A 56 2.31 31.94 -52.24
C SER A 56 2.07 31.87 -50.72
N TRP A 57 0.83 32.08 -50.28
CA TRP A 57 0.43 32.06 -48.86
C TRP A 57 0.47 30.65 -48.21
N PRO A 58 0.02 29.57 -48.87
CA PRO A 58 0.13 28.20 -48.36
C PRO A 58 1.55 27.67 -48.24
N LEU A 59 2.55 28.31 -48.85
CA LEU A 59 3.93 27.86 -48.79
C LEU A 59 4.48 27.90 -47.35
N ARG A 60 4.15 28.96 -46.60
CA ARG A 60 4.46 29.06 -45.16
C ARG A 60 3.70 28.04 -44.32
N TRP A 61 2.50 27.65 -44.74
CA TRP A 61 1.72 26.61 -44.08
C TRP A 61 2.29 25.22 -44.34
N ALA A 62 2.71 24.93 -45.58
CA ALA A 62 3.40 23.69 -45.93
C ALA A 62 4.74 23.52 -45.19
N ILE A 63 5.56 24.58 -45.13
CA ILE A 63 6.86 24.56 -44.44
C ILE A 63 6.70 24.34 -42.92
N SER A 64 5.58 24.80 -42.33
CA SER A 64 5.27 24.60 -40.91
C SER A 64 5.14 23.13 -40.49
N GLY A 65 4.90 22.22 -41.44
CA GLY A 65 4.67 20.80 -41.20
C GLY A 65 3.23 20.44 -40.84
N ALA A 66 2.36 21.41 -40.55
CA ALA A 66 0.95 21.19 -40.20
C ALA A 66 0.18 20.29 -41.20
N PRO A 67 0.21 20.54 -42.53
CA PRO A 67 -0.49 19.69 -43.49
C PRO A 67 0.12 18.28 -43.59
N ILE A 68 1.42 18.13 -43.36
CA ILE A 68 2.10 16.83 -43.37
C ILE A 68 1.66 16.01 -42.16
N LEU A 69 1.54 16.62 -40.98
CA LEU A 69 1.05 15.98 -39.75
C LEU A 69 -0.41 15.55 -39.86
N VAL A 70 -1.26 16.38 -40.47
CA VAL A 70 -2.66 16.01 -40.77
C VAL A 70 -2.70 14.84 -41.73
N TYR A 71 -1.92 14.90 -42.81
CA TYR A 71 -1.87 13.84 -43.81
C TYR A 71 -1.44 12.50 -43.21
N THR A 72 -0.41 12.48 -42.36
CA THR A 72 0.01 11.24 -41.68
C THR A 72 -1.10 10.71 -40.79
N ALA A 73 -1.77 11.56 -39.99
CA ALA A 73 -2.90 11.14 -39.17
C ALA A 73 -4.09 10.55 -39.96
N MET A 74 -4.43 11.13 -41.12
CA MET A 74 -5.48 10.61 -42.01
C MET A 74 -5.06 9.28 -42.67
N LEU A 75 -3.79 9.19 -43.09
CA LEU A 75 -3.23 7.98 -43.67
C LEU A 75 -3.18 6.84 -42.63
N GLY A 76 -2.81 7.14 -41.38
CA GLY A 76 -2.86 6.20 -40.26
C GLY A 76 -4.27 5.72 -39.91
N GLU A 77 -5.31 6.54 -40.10
CA GLU A 77 -6.71 6.09 -40.00
C GLU A 77 -7.08 5.12 -41.12
N ALA A 78 -6.65 5.40 -42.36
CA ALA A 78 -6.90 4.53 -43.51
C ALA A 78 -6.26 3.14 -43.38
N TYR A 79 -5.09 3.05 -42.73
CA TYR A 79 -4.39 1.78 -42.45
C TYR A 79 -4.71 1.15 -41.08
N GLY A 80 -5.57 1.78 -40.26
CA GLY A 80 -6.01 1.21 -38.98
C GLY A 80 -5.02 1.34 -37.80
N HIS A 81 -3.85 1.95 -37.99
CA HIS A 81 -2.79 2.12 -36.98
C HIS A 81 -2.78 3.53 -36.37
N ARG A 82 -3.96 4.05 -36.00
CA ARG A 82 -4.14 5.46 -35.64
C ARG A 82 -3.49 5.86 -34.30
N ILE A 83 -2.75 6.97 -34.30
CA ILE A 83 -2.26 7.62 -33.08
C ILE A 83 -3.43 8.38 -32.40
N LEU A 84 -3.59 8.22 -31.09
CA LEU A 84 -4.72 8.78 -30.30
C LEU A 84 -6.12 8.36 -30.84
N PRO A 85 -6.50 7.07 -30.76
CA PRO A 85 -7.77 6.56 -31.29
C PRO A 85 -9.02 7.15 -30.62
N PHE A 86 -8.87 7.84 -29.48
CA PHE A 86 -9.96 8.46 -28.73
C PHE A 86 -10.41 9.82 -29.27
N VAL A 87 -9.56 10.51 -30.05
CA VAL A 87 -9.90 11.83 -30.64
C VAL A 87 -10.48 11.62 -32.04
N PRO A 88 -11.51 12.32 -32.51
CA PRO A 88 -11.92 12.30 -33.93
C PRO A 88 -10.88 12.95 -34.87
N VAL A 89 -10.72 12.48 -36.12
CA VAL A 89 -9.73 13.05 -37.08
C VAL A 89 -10.00 14.52 -37.39
N TRP A 90 -11.27 14.90 -37.49
CA TRP A 90 -11.66 16.29 -37.72
C TRP A 90 -11.18 17.22 -36.59
N SER A 91 -11.13 16.73 -35.35
CA SER A 91 -10.66 17.52 -34.21
C SER A 91 -9.15 17.71 -34.26
N ILE A 92 -8.38 16.70 -34.68
CA ILE A 92 -6.92 16.85 -34.91
C ILE A 92 -6.68 17.85 -36.04
N PHE A 93 -7.43 17.73 -37.14
CA PHE A 93 -7.38 18.67 -38.25
C PHE A 93 -7.68 20.11 -37.81
N ALA A 94 -8.75 20.32 -37.04
CA ALA A 94 -9.13 21.64 -36.54
C ALA A 94 -8.08 22.20 -35.58
N ILE A 95 -7.63 21.42 -34.59
CA ILE A 95 -6.66 21.86 -33.58
C ILE A 95 -5.33 22.24 -34.22
N VAL A 96 -4.80 21.42 -35.13
CA VAL A 96 -3.50 21.68 -35.78
C VAL A 96 -3.57 22.95 -36.65
N ASN A 97 -4.67 23.16 -37.37
CA ASN A 97 -4.84 24.34 -38.21
C ASN A 97 -5.16 25.61 -37.42
N ILE A 98 -5.95 25.52 -36.33
CA ILE A 98 -6.19 26.64 -35.41
C ILE A 98 -4.88 27.03 -34.69
N ALA A 99 -4.12 26.04 -34.22
CA ALA A 99 -2.81 26.27 -33.63
C ALA A 99 -1.88 26.95 -34.64
N TYR A 100 -1.81 26.45 -35.88
CA TYR A 100 -1.05 27.11 -36.93
C TYR A 100 -1.51 28.56 -37.17
N ALA A 101 -2.82 28.81 -37.25
CA ALA A 101 -3.36 30.15 -37.46
C ALA A 101 -2.91 31.12 -36.36
N ILE A 102 -3.00 30.71 -35.09
CA ILE A 102 -2.52 31.50 -33.94
C ILE A 102 -1.00 31.68 -34.00
N CYS A 103 -0.25 30.60 -34.23
CA CYS A 103 1.21 30.62 -34.27
C CYS A 103 1.78 31.42 -35.43
N SER A 104 1.08 31.49 -36.55
CA SER A 104 1.50 32.23 -37.75
C SER A 104 1.50 33.75 -37.57
N THR A 105 0.84 34.26 -36.51
CA THR A 105 0.78 35.69 -36.20
C THR A 105 2.11 36.26 -35.69
N SER A 106 3.01 35.42 -35.18
CA SER A 106 4.29 35.83 -34.61
C SER A 106 5.44 34.99 -35.18
N TRP A 107 6.54 35.64 -35.56
CA TRP A 107 7.72 34.96 -36.09
C TRP A 107 8.30 33.95 -35.10
N LEU A 108 8.40 34.31 -33.81
CA LEU A 108 8.91 33.41 -32.77
C LEU A 108 8.00 32.19 -32.59
N LEU A 109 6.68 32.43 -32.51
CA LEU A 109 5.69 31.40 -32.23
C LEU A 109 5.54 30.44 -33.41
N TYR A 110 5.73 30.93 -34.64
CA TYR A 110 5.85 30.12 -35.85
C TYR A 110 7.05 29.17 -35.78
N TRP A 111 8.24 29.64 -35.38
CA TRP A 111 9.42 28.78 -35.25
C TRP A 111 9.28 27.75 -34.12
N VAL A 112 8.64 28.13 -33.01
CA VAL A 112 8.31 27.17 -31.94
C VAL A 112 7.34 26.11 -32.46
N PHE A 113 6.27 26.51 -33.13
CA PHE A 113 5.32 25.57 -33.74
C PHE A 113 6.00 24.64 -34.75
N TRP A 114 6.85 25.17 -35.63
CA TRP A 114 7.66 24.40 -36.57
C TRP A 114 8.56 23.38 -35.84
N ALA A 115 9.26 23.81 -34.79
CA ALA A 115 10.14 22.97 -34.00
C ALA A 115 9.40 21.86 -33.25
N PHE A 116 8.13 22.03 -32.91
CA PHE A 116 7.27 20.98 -32.33
C PHE A 116 6.63 20.08 -33.38
N CYS A 117 6.20 20.64 -34.52
CA CYS A 117 5.45 19.92 -35.54
C CYS A 117 6.31 18.85 -36.24
N TRP A 118 7.57 19.14 -36.53
CA TRP A 118 8.47 18.18 -37.21
C TRP A 118 8.82 16.94 -36.38
N PRO A 119 9.19 17.07 -35.09
CA PRO A 119 9.32 15.92 -34.21
C PRO A 119 8.01 15.14 -34.04
N ALA A 120 6.86 15.85 -33.97
CA ALA A 120 5.56 15.20 -33.87
C ALA A 120 5.22 14.38 -35.13
N ILE A 121 5.58 14.84 -36.32
CA ILE A 121 5.47 14.06 -37.57
C ILE A 121 6.34 12.81 -37.49
N LEU A 122 7.58 12.93 -37.03
CA LEU A 122 8.49 11.80 -36.89
C LEU A 122 7.92 10.74 -35.94
N VAL A 123 7.44 11.15 -34.77
CA VAL A 123 6.78 10.27 -33.78
C VAL A 123 5.50 9.66 -34.35
N ALA A 124 4.68 10.43 -35.05
CA ALA A 124 3.46 9.93 -35.70
C ALA A 124 3.79 8.87 -36.76
N CYS A 125 4.81 9.11 -37.59
CA CYS A 125 5.26 8.17 -38.61
C CYS A 125 5.84 6.88 -38.01
N LEU A 126 6.60 6.98 -36.91
CA LEU A 126 7.12 5.81 -36.20
C LEU A 126 6.02 4.90 -35.66
N TYR A 127 4.90 5.49 -35.20
CA TYR A 127 3.80 4.74 -34.60
C TYR A 127 2.83 4.17 -35.63
N GLN A 128 2.63 4.88 -36.74
CA GLN A 128 1.57 4.57 -37.72
C GLN A 128 2.06 3.68 -38.88
N PHE A 129 3.37 3.65 -39.18
CA PHE A 129 3.89 2.96 -40.35
C PHE A 129 5.16 2.14 -40.06
N ASP A 130 5.15 0.87 -40.45
CA ASP A 130 6.26 -0.04 -40.21
C ASP A 130 7.52 0.26 -41.05
N ALA A 131 7.36 0.80 -42.27
CA ALA A 131 8.47 1.11 -43.17
C ALA A 131 9.37 2.27 -42.67
N PRO A 132 8.84 3.47 -42.32
CA PRO A 132 9.63 4.53 -41.71
C PRO A 132 10.08 4.16 -40.30
N ALA A 133 9.32 3.35 -39.54
CA ALA A 133 9.80 2.78 -38.30
C ALA A 133 11.04 1.90 -38.52
N ALA A 134 11.05 1.03 -39.53
CA ALA A 134 12.20 0.20 -39.88
C ALA A 134 13.42 1.04 -40.35
N LEU A 135 13.18 2.12 -41.11
CA LEU A 135 14.24 3.01 -41.56
C LEU A 135 14.83 3.82 -40.40
N ALA A 136 13.98 4.35 -39.52
CA ALA A 136 14.40 5.01 -38.28
C ALA A 136 15.12 4.04 -37.34
N ARG A 137 14.66 2.79 -37.21
CA ARG A 137 15.37 1.72 -36.48
C ARG A 137 16.78 1.51 -37.08
N ARG A 138 16.93 1.50 -38.40
CA ARG A 138 18.22 1.33 -39.08
C ARG A 138 19.16 2.52 -38.88
N THR A 139 18.64 3.74 -38.85
CA THR A 139 19.44 4.96 -38.61
C THR A 139 19.79 5.11 -37.12
N LEU A 140 18.86 4.88 -36.19
CA LEU A 140 19.13 4.86 -34.75
C LEU A 140 20.16 3.78 -34.37
N ARG A 141 20.05 2.57 -34.94
CA ARG A 141 21.01 1.47 -34.79
C ARG A 141 22.42 1.87 -35.25
N LYS A 142 22.54 2.68 -36.31
CA LYS A 142 23.84 3.13 -36.86
C LYS A 142 24.46 4.31 -36.13
N THR A 143 23.64 5.25 -35.63
CA THR A 143 24.13 6.60 -35.27
C THR A 143 24.17 6.86 -33.76
N PHE A 144 23.17 6.40 -33.00
CA PHE A 144 23.03 6.74 -31.58
C PHE A 144 23.17 5.53 -30.64
N LEU A 145 22.93 4.31 -31.13
CA LEU A 145 22.71 3.14 -30.28
C LEU A 145 23.67 1.99 -30.61
N ARG A 146 24.88 2.31 -31.11
CA ARG A 146 25.92 1.34 -31.49
C ARG A 146 26.36 0.43 -30.34
N GLU A 147 26.11 0.82 -29.09
CA GLU A 147 26.42 0.09 -27.86
C GLU A 147 25.20 -0.60 -27.20
N LEU A 148 23.99 -0.38 -27.73
CA LEU A 148 22.74 -0.97 -27.26
C LEU A 148 22.22 -1.91 -28.35
N HIS A 149 22.51 -3.21 -28.19
CA HIS A 149 22.11 -4.21 -29.16
C HIS A 149 20.58 -4.41 -29.09
N PHE A 150 19.93 -4.32 -30.25
CA PHE A 150 18.49 -4.45 -30.41
C PHE A 150 18.12 -5.90 -30.67
N ILE A 151 17.25 -6.47 -29.85
CA ILE A 151 16.56 -7.72 -30.21
C ILE A 151 15.30 -7.30 -30.95
N ASN A 152 15.36 -7.26 -32.29
CA ASN A 152 14.34 -6.67 -33.15
C ASN A 152 14.03 -5.19 -32.82
N ASP A 153 13.16 -4.97 -31.85
CA ASP A 153 12.56 -3.71 -31.40
C ASP A 153 12.57 -3.55 -29.85
N GLN A 154 13.15 -4.52 -29.14
CA GLN A 154 13.23 -4.55 -27.68
C GLN A 154 14.67 -4.37 -27.19
N ILE A 155 14.83 -3.54 -26.16
CA ILE A 155 16.07 -3.39 -25.40
C ILE A 155 15.83 -4.05 -24.04
N ALA A 156 16.55 -5.13 -23.75
CA ALA A 156 16.46 -5.83 -22.48
C ALA A 156 17.73 -5.61 -21.64
N PHE A 157 17.54 -5.26 -20.37
CA PHE A 157 18.57 -5.12 -19.36
C PHE A 157 18.26 -6.11 -18.24
N PHE A 158 19.19 -7.01 -17.94
CA PHE A 158 19.06 -7.98 -16.85
C PHE A 158 20.13 -7.73 -15.79
N ASP A 159 19.85 -8.17 -14.56
CA ASP A 159 20.72 -7.99 -13.39
C ASP A 159 21.05 -6.50 -13.15
N LEU A 160 20.00 -5.69 -12.95
CA LEU A 160 20.16 -4.28 -12.62
C LEU A 160 20.70 -4.17 -11.18
N PRO A 161 21.60 -3.19 -10.92
CA PRO A 161 22.10 -2.99 -9.57
C PRO A 161 20.95 -2.62 -8.63
N ALA A 162 20.95 -3.17 -7.41
CA ALA A 162 19.97 -2.82 -6.41
C ALA A 162 20.06 -1.35 -6.04
N LEU A 163 18.92 -0.70 -5.85
CA LEU A 163 18.84 0.67 -5.37
C LEU A 163 18.75 0.66 -3.85
N GLU A 164 19.82 1.09 -3.20
CA GLU A 164 19.85 1.28 -1.75
C GLU A 164 19.28 2.66 -1.42
N ILE A 165 18.13 2.66 -0.74
CA ILE A 165 17.46 3.86 -0.24
C ILE A 165 18.20 4.27 1.04
N ASP A 166 19.09 5.26 0.93
CA ASP A 166 19.93 5.82 2.02
C ASP A 166 19.51 7.25 2.36
N THR A 167 18.20 7.52 2.38
CA THR A 167 17.66 8.86 2.70
C THR A 167 17.09 8.88 4.11
N GLU A 168 15.78 8.98 4.25
CA GLU A 168 15.09 9.04 5.55
C GLU A 168 14.65 7.66 6.04
N VAL A 169 14.48 6.73 5.09
CA VAL A 169 14.12 5.34 5.34
C VAL A 169 15.20 4.48 4.71
N LYS A 170 15.63 3.44 5.43
CA LYS A 170 16.61 2.48 4.91
C LYS A 170 15.88 1.35 4.19
N GLY A 171 16.31 1.02 2.98
CA GLY A 171 15.71 -0.07 2.22
C GLY A 171 16.51 -0.44 0.99
N LEU A 172 16.17 -1.59 0.40
CA LEU A 172 16.78 -2.10 -0.81
C LEU A 172 15.69 -2.40 -1.84
N PHE A 173 15.84 -1.87 -3.05
CA PHE A 173 14.89 -2.04 -4.14
C PHE A 173 15.59 -2.68 -5.34
N VAL A 174 15.06 -3.81 -5.80
CA VAL A 174 15.66 -4.68 -6.81
C VAL A 174 14.69 -4.81 -7.99
N ILE A 175 15.22 -4.71 -9.21
CA ILE A 175 14.52 -5.05 -10.43
C ILE A 175 15.38 -6.07 -11.18
N ARG A 176 14.87 -7.29 -11.37
CA ARG A 176 15.64 -8.39 -11.98
C ARG A 176 15.86 -8.19 -13.47
N GLY A 177 14.87 -7.61 -14.17
CA GLY A 177 15.02 -7.25 -15.58
C GLY A 177 14.11 -6.11 -16.02
N VAL A 178 14.56 -5.29 -16.98
CA VAL A 178 13.77 -4.24 -17.63
C VAL A 178 13.84 -4.42 -19.13
N THR A 179 12.69 -4.35 -19.77
CA THR A 179 12.54 -4.54 -21.21
C THR A 179 11.80 -3.35 -21.79
N LEU A 180 12.41 -2.65 -22.73
CA LEU A 180 11.85 -1.49 -23.41
C LEU A 180 11.54 -1.86 -24.85
N SER A 181 10.26 -1.91 -25.21
CA SER A 181 9.85 -2.03 -26.62
C SER A 181 9.67 -0.64 -27.22
N LEU A 182 10.40 -0.34 -28.30
CA LEU A 182 10.38 0.96 -28.97
C LEU A 182 9.13 1.17 -29.84
N SER A 183 8.59 0.13 -30.47
CA SER A 183 7.38 0.20 -31.30
C SER A 183 6.14 0.55 -30.50
N THR A 184 6.00 -0.07 -29.32
CA THR A 184 4.85 0.16 -28.44
C THR A 184 5.15 1.23 -27.39
N LEU A 185 6.40 1.71 -27.28
CA LEU A 185 6.90 2.59 -26.21
C LEU A 185 6.50 2.08 -24.83
N THR A 186 6.66 0.78 -24.60
CA THR A 186 6.31 0.12 -23.35
C THR A 186 7.55 -0.35 -22.63
N LEU A 187 7.71 0.12 -21.40
CA LEU A 187 8.70 -0.38 -20.46
C LEU A 187 8.05 -1.46 -19.60
N VAL A 188 8.58 -2.67 -19.62
CA VAL A 188 8.13 -3.79 -18.81
C VAL A 188 9.26 -4.16 -17.86
N ALA A 189 9.02 -3.99 -16.56
CA ALA A 189 9.91 -4.44 -15.50
C ALA A 189 9.45 -5.82 -15.02
N HIS A 190 10.39 -6.75 -14.88
CA HIS A 190 10.20 -8.14 -14.47
C HIS A 190 10.94 -8.38 -13.14
N GLY A 191 10.29 -9.09 -12.22
CA GLY A 191 10.82 -9.44 -10.90
C GLY A 191 11.18 -8.20 -10.07
N ILE A 192 10.18 -7.52 -9.53
CA ILE A 192 10.37 -6.36 -8.65
C ILE A 192 10.28 -6.82 -7.20
N GLU A 193 11.32 -6.51 -6.43
CA GLU A 193 11.43 -6.85 -5.01
C GLU A 193 11.87 -5.62 -4.24
N ALA A 194 11.21 -5.30 -3.12
CA ALA A 194 11.56 -4.16 -2.28
C ALA A 194 11.51 -4.56 -0.80
N GLY A 195 12.61 -4.32 -0.08
CA GLY A 195 12.66 -4.43 1.37
C GLY A 195 12.82 -3.04 1.99
N ILE A 196 11.86 -2.60 2.79
CA ILE A 196 11.87 -1.29 3.44
C ILE A 196 11.84 -1.47 4.94
N LYS A 197 12.79 -0.87 5.67
CA LYS A 197 12.83 -0.92 7.13
C LYS A 197 11.94 0.19 7.71
N LEU A 198 10.86 -0.18 8.40
CA LEU A 198 9.92 0.78 9.02
C LEU A 198 10.40 1.21 10.40
N SER A 199 10.92 0.26 11.19
CA SER A 199 11.52 0.48 12.51
C SER A 199 12.69 -0.48 12.69
N ASP A 200 13.41 -0.40 13.81
CA ASP A 200 14.61 -1.23 14.02
C ASP A 200 14.37 -2.74 13.91
N ASP A 201 13.12 -3.16 14.13
CA ASP A 201 12.73 -4.57 14.16
C ASP A 201 11.67 -4.92 13.11
N ILE A 202 11.05 -3.94 12.43
CA ILE A 202 9.98 -4.19 11.45
C ILE A 202 10.46 -3.85 10.03
N GLU A 203 10.30 -4.82 9.15
CA GLU A 203 10.59 -4.79 7.73
C GLU A 203 9.29 -4.93 6.91
N LEU A 204 9.22 -4.23 5.80
CA LEU A 204 8.17 -4.38 4.80
C LEU A 204 8.79 -4.96 3.53
N ALA A 205 8.38 -6.17 3.18
CA ALA A 205 8.81 -6.86 1.97
C ALA A 205 7.70 -6.77 0.91
N ILE A 206 7.98 -6.15 -0.24
CA ILE A 206 7.05 -5.99 -1.35
C ILE A 206 7.59 -6.77 -2.55
N GLN A 207 6.76 -7.61 -3.16
CA GLN A 207 7.13 -8.43 -4.32
C GLN A 207 6.07 -8.32 -5.41
N THR A 208 6.50 -8.24 -6.67
CA THR A 208 5.62 -8.19 -7.85
C THR A 208 6.34 -8.76 -9.07
N ASP A 209 5.69 -9.68 -9.79
CA ASP A 209 6.30 -10.34 -10.95
C ASP A 209 6.53 -9.37 -12.11
N LYS A 210 5.55 -8.50 -12.40
CA LYS A 210 5.58 -7.69 -13.62
C LYS A 210 4.87 -6.35 -13.48
N VAL A 211 5.51 -5.31 -14.02
CA VAL A 211 4.94 -3.96 -14.16
C VAL A 211 5.10 -3.49 -15.60
N VAL A 212 3.99 -3.11 -16.23
CA VAL A 212 3.94 -2.62 -17.60
C VAL A 212 3.62 -1.13 -17.59
N VAL A 213 4.59 -0.33 -18.05
CA VAL A 213 4.53 1.13 -18.17
C VAL A 213 4.52 1.50 -19.65
N PRO A 214 3.33 1.60 -20.29
CA PRO A 214 3.20 2.13 -21.62
C PRO A 214 3.21 3.67 -21.60
N LEU A 215 4.00 4.31 -22.47
CA LEU A 215 4.08 5.76 -22.54
C LEU A 215 2.74 6.37 -23.01
N PHE A 216 2.28 7.40 -22.29
CA PHE A 216 0.98 8.09 -22.47
C PHE A 216 -0.24 7.18 -22.41
N ARG A 217 -0.15 6.09 -21.65
CA ARG A 217 -1.23 5.12 -21.48
C ARG A 217 -1.27 4.61 -20.04
N GLN A 218 -2.34 3.88 -19.75
CA GLN A 218 -2.56 3.26 -18.46
C GLN A 218 -1.41 2.33 -18.05
N ILE A 219 -0.86 2.56 -16.85
CA ILE A 219 0.14 1.71 -16.23
C ILE A 219 -0.57 0.55 -15.55
N THR A 220 -0.09 -0.67 -15.78
CA THR A 220 -0.65 -1.88 -15.16
C THR A 220 0.40 -2.56 -14.30
N VAL A 221 0.08 -2.71 -13.02
CA VAL A 221 0.86 -3.44 -12.03
C VAL A 221 0.13 -4.75 -11.76
N ASP A 222 0.84 -5.89 -11.86
CA ASP A 222 0.27 -7.20 -11.54
C ASP A 222 -0.01 -7.35 -10.03
N ASP A 223 -0.25 -8.58 -9.56
CA ASP A 223 -0.56 -8.83 -8.16
C ASP A 223 0.64 -8.45 -7.27
N VAL A 224 0.43 -7.52 -6.33
CA VAL A 224 1.46 -7.04 -5.40
C VAL A 224 1.31 -7.77 -4.07
N TYR A 225 2.36 -8.40 -3.59
CA TYR A 225 2.40 -9.06 -2.29
C TYR A 225 3.27 -8.25 -1.32
N ALA A 226 2.68 -7.80 -0.21
CA ALA A 226 3.33 -6.94 0.77
C ALA A 226 3.32 -7.59 2.17
N ASN A 227 4.46 -8.12 2.60
CA ASN A 227 4.58 -8.80 3.88
C ASN A 227 5.25 -7.88 4.90
N VAL A 228 4.56 -7.64 6.01
CA VAL A 228 5.15 -6.98 7.18
C VAL A 228 5.82 -8.08 8.00
N LYS A 229 7.16 -8.06 8.04
CA LYS A 229 7.99 -9.04 8.73
C LYS A 229 8.68 -8.36 9.91
N GLY A 230 8.84 -9.05 11.03
CA GLY A 230 9.71 -8.63 12.11
C GLY A 230 9.03 -8.14 13.40
N GLY A 231 9.89 -7.79 14.36
CA GLY A 231 9.65 -7.58 15.78
C GLY A 231 10.54 -8.49 16.60
N ASP A 232 11.01 -8.03 17.78
CA ASP A 232 11.84 -8.81 18.72
C ASP A 232 11.34 -10.24 18.92
N TRP A 233 10.02 -10.45 18.85
CA TRP A 233 9.39 -11.74 19.07
C TRP A 233 9.37 -12.67 17.84
N GLU A 234 9.32 -12.16 16.61
CA GLU A 234 9.32 -13.00 15.40
C GLU A 234 10.71 -13.55 15.09
N VAL A 235 11.75 -12.74 15.31
CA VAL A 235 13.14 -13.08 15.01
C VAL A 235 13.82 -13.88 16.13
N THR A 236 13.29 -13.81 17.37
CA THR A 236 14.05 -14.23 18.57
C THR A 236 13.35 -15.28 19.45
N PHE A 237 12.02 -15.35 19.50
CA PHE A 237 11.32 -16.24 20.47
C PHE A 237 9.98 -16.85 20.00
N GLY A 238 9.51 -16.52 18.80
CA GLY A 238 8.17 -16.87 18.34
C GLY A 238 7.90 -18.36 18.10
N ASN A 239 8.94 -19.20 18.10
CA ASN A 239 8.81 -20.65 17.91
C ASN A 239 8.74 -21.46 19.21
N VAL A 240 8.92 -20.82 20.37
CA VAL A 240 8.78 -21.52 21.66
C VAL A 240 7.31 -21.45 22.11
N ALA A 241 6.64 -22.60 22.12
CA ALA A 241 5.27 -22.71 22.62
C ALA A 241 5.24 -22.38 24.13
N TYR A 242 4.46 -21.38 24.52
CA TYR A 242 4.37 -20.97 25.91
C TYR A 242 3.62 -22.03 26.74
N GLY A 243 4.25 -22.55 27.80
CA GLY A 243 3.58 -23.39 28.80
C GLY A 243 3.69 -24.91 28.62
N LYS A 244 4.57 -25.41 27.74
CA LYS A 244 5.00 -26.81 27.74
C LYS A 244 6.47 -26.87 28.19
N PRO A 245 6.81 -27.45 29.34
CA PRO A 245 8.20 -27.80 29.62
C PRO A 245 8.66 -28.80 28.57
N GLU A 246 9.80 -28.55 27.93
CA GLU A 246 10.46 -29.55 27.10
C GLU A 246 10.84 -30.75 27.98
N PRO A 247 10.75 -31.99 27.47
CA PRO A 247 11.34 -33.12 28.15
C PRO A 247 12.85 -32.93 28.19
N ASP A 248 13.40 -32.90 29.40
CA ASP A 248 14.84 -33.00 29.66
C ASP A 248 15.32 -34.34 29.12
N ASP A 249 15.84 -34.39 27.88
CA ASP A 249 16.72 -35.47 27.43
C ASP A 249 17.62 -34.98 26.30
N ASP A 250 18.90 -35.32 26.45
CA ASP A 250 20.06 -35.21 25.55
C ASP A 250 20.86 -33.89 25.47
N ASP A 251 21.84 -33.82 26.37
CA ASP A 251 23.12 -33.10 26.23
C ASP A 251 23.91 -33.64 25.01
N SER A 252 23.65 -33.16 23.78
CA SER A 252 24.67 -33.16 22.69
C SER A 252 24.17 -32.60 21.35
N VAL A 253 23.75 -31.33 21.25
CA VAL A 253 23.83 -30.62 19.96
C VAL A 253 24.10 -29.15 20.18
N ILE A 254 25.37 -28.71 20.03
CA ILE A 254 25.67 -27.29 19.81
C ILE A 254 25.19 -26.97 18.39
N VAL A 255 23.90 -26.66 18.26
CA VAL A 255 23.34 -26.06 17.06
C VAL A 255 23.79 -24.61 17.05
N THR A 256 24.64 -24.24 16.10
CA THR A 256 25.23 -22.89 15.95
C THR A 256 24.23 -21.78 15.58
N ASP A 257 22.93 -22.07 15.57
CA ASP A 257 21.86 -21.15 15.14
C ASP A 257 20.58 -21.29 15.98
N THR A 258 20.70 -21.51 17.29
CA THR A 258 19.52 -21.42 18.15
C THR A 258 19.07 -19.96 18.30
N ALA A 259 17.75 -19.75 18.36
CA ALA A 259 17.16 -18.42 18.50
C ALA A 259 17.71 -17.65 19.73
N ILE A 260 18.13 -18.38 20.76
CA ILE A 260 18.78 -17.86 21.97
C ILE A 260 20.18 -17.29 21.66
N LEU A 261 20.98 -17.95 20.82
CA LEU A 261 22.31 -17.44 20.42
C LEU A 261 22.19 -16.22 19.50
N ARG A 262 21.17 -16.19 18.63
CA ARG A 262 20.83 -15.01 17.83
C ARG A 262 20.42 -13.85 18.73
N ALA A 263 19.58 -14.09 19.74
CA ALA A 263 19.22 -13.11 20.77
C ALA A 263 20.44 -12.54 21.52
N ALA A 264 21.34 -13.44 21.94
CA ALA A 264 22.53 -13.08 22.71
C ALA A 264 23.54 -12.28 21.88
N SER A 265 23.69 -12.59 20.59
CA SER A 265 24.53 -11.82 19.67
C SER A 265 24.02 -10.40 19.43
N VAL A 266 22.70 -10.21 19.43
CA VAL A 266 22.05 -8.89 19.29
C VAL A 266 22.18 -8.08 20.59
N ALA A 267 21.94 -8.71 21.75
CA ALA A 267 22.03 -8.06 23.05
C ALA A 267 23.47 -7.64 23.45
N HIS A 268 24.50 -8.33 22.94
CA HIS A 268 25.90 -7.95 23.20
C HIS A 268 26.41 -6.75 22.38
N GLN A 269 25.61 -6.21 21.44
CA GLN A 269 26.04 -5.14 20.53
C GLN A 269 25.41 -3.77 20.81
N ASP A 270 24.65 -3.60 21.90
CA ASP A 270 23.90 -2.39 22.27
C ASP A 270 24.74 -1.10 22.48
N GLY A 271 26.05 -1.13 22.26
CA GLY A 271 26.96 0.01 22.44
C GLY A 271 27.51 0.66 21.16
N ALA A 272 27.36 0.05 19.98
CA ALA A 272 27.99 0.55 18.76
C ALA A 272 26.98 0.68 17.61
N SER A 273 26.84 1.90 17.08
CA SER A 273 26.04 2.25 15.90
C SER A 273 26.01 1.13 14.83
N ARG A 274 24.85 0.47 14.70
CA ARG A 274 24.56 -0.58 13.71
C ARG A 274 24.91 -0.09 12.30
N ARG A 275 25.89 -0.73 11.65
CA ARG A 275 26.34 -0.36 10.30
C ARG A 275 25.30 -0.78 9.25
N PRO A 276 25.12 -0.03 8.14
CA PRO A 276 24.20 -0.37 7.04
C PRO A 276 24.38 -1.79 6.49
N THR A 277 25.59 -2.33 6.60
CA THR A 277 26.00 -3.66 6.13
C THR A 277 25.27 -4.82 6.80
N GLU A 278 24.86 -4.69 8.06
CA GLU A 278 24.17 -5.76 8.80
C GLU A 278 22.67 -5.82 8.45
N MET A 279 22.09 -4.67 8.10
CA MET A 279 20.70 -4.57 7.67
C MET A 279 20.46 -5.25 6.32
N VAL A 280 21.31 -4.95 5.34
CA VAL A 280 21.21 -5.59 4.01
C VAL A 280 21.34 -7.10 4.15
N ARG A 281 22.25 -7.57 5.02
CA ARG A 281 22.44 -8.98 5.33
C ARG A 281 21.18 -9.67 5.86
N ASN A 282 20.43 -9.01 6.74
CA ASN A 282 19.18 -9.56 7.29
C ASN A 282 18.08 -9.65 6.22
N MET A 283 17.98 -8.62 5.35
CA MET A 283 16.96 -8.58 4.29
C MET A 283 17.21 -9.63 3.19
N THR A 284 18.48 -10.01 2.96
CA THR A 284 18.92 -10.88 1.86
C THR A 284 19.41 -12.26 2.33
N ASN A 285 19.05 -12.68 3.54
CA ASN A 285 19.44 -13.99 4.11
C ASN A 285 20.95 -14.29 4.05
N GLY A 286 21.79 -13.26 4.18
CA GLY A 286 23.26 -13.39 4.14
C GLY A 286 23.92 -13.09 2.80
N GLU A 287 23.18 -13.03 1.68
CA GLU A 287 23.74 -12.75 0.35
C GLU A 287 23.81 -11.24 0.09
N MET A 288 24.95 -10.63 0.40
CA MET A 288 25.07 -9.17 0.34
C MET A 288 25.58 -8.67 -1.03
N PRO A 289 24.87 -7.73 -1.70
CA PRO A 289 25.39 -7.03 -2.88
C PRO A 289 26.62 -6.18 -2.54
N THR A 290 27.57 -6.10 -3.45
CA THR A 290 28.75 -5.22 -3.30
C THR A 290 28.37 -3.78 -3.66
N GLU A 291 28.66 -2.83 -2.76
CA GLU A 291 28.35 -1.41 -3.00
C GLU A 291 29.24 -0.82 -4.11
N ALA A 292 28.62 -0.22 -5.13
CA ALA A 292 29.32 0.51 -6.18
C ALA A 292 29.48 1.99 -5.83
N GLY A 293 30.72 2.49 -5.85
CA GLY A 293 31.03 3.90 -5.57
C GLY A 293 30.56 4.88 -6.66
N ASP A 294 30.35 4.42 -7.89
CA ASP A 294 30.00 5.27 -9.04
C ASP A 294 28.85 4.67 -9.87
N ALA A 295 28.02 5.54 -10.47
CA ALA A 295 26.94 5.10 -11.36
C ALA A 295 27.47 4.29 -12.56
N LYS A 296 28.60 4.68 -13.14
CA LYS A 296 29.18 3.97 -14.29
C LYS A 296 29.62 2.55 -13.94
N SER A 297 30.19 2.34 -12.74
CA SER A 297 30.66 1.01 -12.31
C SER A 297 29.51 0.11 -11.86
N ALA A 298 28.41 0.69 -11.35
CA ALA A 298 27.17 -0.01 -11.07
C ALA A 298 26.52 -0.52 -12.37
N PHE A 299 26.31 0.34 -13.36
CA PHE A 299 25.68 -0.03 -14.63
C PHE A 299 26.55 -0.91 -15.55
N ALA A 300 27.84 -1.09 -15.23
CA ALA A 300 28.70 -2.04 -15.93
C ALA A 300 28.38 -3.51 -15.59
N SER A 301 27.71 -3.79 -14.47
CA SER A 301 27.26 -5.15 -14.11
C SER A 301 26.03 -5.61 -14.87
N VAL A 302 25.33 -4.69 -15.53
CA VAL A 302 24.09 -4.98 -16.24
C VAL A 302 24.39 -5.89 -17.42
N THR A 303 23.79 -7.08 -17.40
CA THR A 303 23.90 -8.03 -18.51
C THR A 303 23.09 -7.50 -19.67
N ARG A 304 23.80 -7.06 -20.71
CA ARG A 304 23.23 -6.71 -22.01
C ARG A 304 23.30 -7.94 -22.90
N LEU A 305 22.16 -8.40 -23.38
CA LEU A 305 22.14 -9.48 -24.36
C LEU A 305 22.84 -9.01 -25.64
N SER A 306 24.01 -9.59 -25.89
CA SER A 306 24.82 -9.33 -27.07
C SER A 306 25.02 -10.64 -27.82
N SER A 307 24.35 -10.77 -28.96
CA SER A 307 24.65 -11.78 -29.98
C SER A 307 24.59 -11.11 -31.34
N SER A 308 25.43 -11.60 -32.26
CA SER A 308 25.47 -11.15 -33.66
C SER A 308 24.21 -11.53 -34.44
N ASP A 309 23.49 -12.55 -33.97
CA ASP A 309 22.27 -13.09 -34.58
C ASP A 309 21.03 -12.76 -33.74
N ASP A 310 20.00 -12.23 -34.41
CA ASP A 310 18.75 -11.74 -33.80
C ASP A 310 17.88 -12.90 -33.23
N GLU A 311 17.94 -14.10 -33.82
CA GLU A 311 17.18 -15.28 -33.36
C GLU A 311 17.75 -15.87 -32.05
N ASP A 312 19.07 -15.98 -31.95
CA ASP A 312 19.75 -16.41 -30.73
C ASP A 312 19.54 -15.41 -29.58
N ALA A 313 19.49 -14.11 -29.90
CA ALA A 313 19.22 -13.07 -28.93
C ALA A 313 17.82 -13.21 -28.33
N ASN A 314 16.82 -13.49 -29.18
CA ASN A 314 15.43 -13.70 -28.75
C ASN A 314 15.28 -14.98 -27.91
N THR A 315 16.02 -16.04 -28.24
CA THR A 315 16.01 -17.28 -27.46
C THR A 315 16.58 -17.04 -26.06
N LYS A 316 17.76 -16.40 -25.97
CA LYS A 316 18.36 -16.00 -24.68
C LYS A 316 17.47 -15.07 -23.88
N TYR A 317 16.79 -14.13 -24.56
CA TYR A 317 15.82 -13.26 -23.92
C TYR A 317 14.68 -14.03 -23.25
N LEU A 318 14.06 -14.96 -23.99
CA LEU A 318 12.98 -15.80 -23.46
C LEU A 318 13.48 -16.69 -22.33
N GLU A 319 14.70 -17.25 -22.43
CA GLU A 319 15.33 -18.02 -21.36
C GLU A 319 15.50 -17.19 -20.08
N HIS A 320 15.99 -15.93 -20.17
CA HIS A 320 16.13 -15.08 -19.00
C HIS A 320 14.79 -14.65 -18.39
N VAL A 321 13.77 -14.37 -19.21
CA VAL A 321 12.43 -14.05 -18.69
C VAL A 321 11.82 -15.27 -18.01
N GLN A 322 11.91 -16.45 -18.63
CA GLN A 322 11.45 -17.71 -18.01
C GLN A 322 12.20 -18.00 -16.72
N HIS A 323 13.52 -17.82 -16.70
CA HIS A 323 14.30 -17.99 -15.48
C HIS A 323 13.83 -17.06 -14.36
N ILE A 324 13.53 -15.79 -14.66
CA ILE A 324 12.98 -14.84 -13.66
C ILE A 324 11.62 -15.31 -13.16
N ASP A 325 10.73 -15.72 -14.06
CA ASP A 325 9.37 -16.18 -13.72
C ASP A 325 9.41 -17.48 -12.89
N ASP A 326 10.25 -18.45 -13.25
CA ASP A 326 10.38 -19.75 -12.59
C ASP A 326 11.03 -19.64 -11.21
N THR A 327 11.99 -18.72 -11.05
CA THR A 327 12.64 -18.47 -9.76
C THR A 327 11.87 -17.49 -8.88
N SER A 328 10.83 -16.82 -9.38
CA SER A 328 10.01 -15.91 -8.56
C SER A 328 9.43 -16.63 -7.34
N ALA A 329 9.56 -16.02 -6.16
CA ALA A 329 8.99 -16.54 -4.93
C ALA A 329 7.46 -16.70 -5.02
N ILE A 330 6.81 -15.88 -5.84
CA ILE A 330 5.36 -15.95 -6.12
C ILE A 330 5.02 -17.22 -6.89
N THR A 331 5.76 -17.51 -7.96
CA THR A 331 5.57 -18.73 -8.78
C THR A 331 5.88 -19.99 -7.99
N ILE A 332 6.97 -19.99 -7.20
CA ILE A 332 7.34 -21.11 -6.33
C ILE A 332 6.23 -21.37 -5.29
N ALA A 333 5.76 -20.33 -4.61
CA ALA A 333 4.67 -20.44 -3.63
C ALA A 333 3.37 -20.93 -4.28
N LYS A 334 3.04 -20.43 -5.47
CA LYS A 334 1.88 -20.88 -6.23
C LYS A 334 1.95 -22.36 -6.58
N ASN A 335 3.10 -22.84 -7.05
CA ASN A 335 3.30 -24.25 -7.39
C ASN A 335 3.25 -25.15 -6.14
N ALA A 336 3.84 -24.71 -5.03
CA ALA A 336 3.80 -25.42 -3.76
C ALA A 336 2.36 -25.56 -3.22
N LEU A 337 1.58 -24.49 -3.26
CA LEU A 337 0.17 -24.50 -2.84
C LEU A 337 -0.70 -25.35 -3.77
N GLN A 338 -0.41 -25.36 -5.08
CA GLN A 338 -1.08 -26.24 -6.03
C GLN A 338 -0.80 -27.72 -5.74
N ALA A 339 0.45 -28.08 -5.51
CA ALA A 339 0.82 -29.45 -5.15
C ALA A 339 0.18 -29.89 -3.81
N ALA A 340 0.19 -29.01 -2.80
CA ALA A 340 -0.41 -29.30 -1.50
C ALA A 340 -1.94 -29.46 -1.59
N SER A 341 -2.60 -28.63 -2.40
CA SER A 341 -4.04 -28.72 -2.64
C SER A 341 -4.44 -30.00 -3.39
N GLN A 342 -3.66 -30.41 -4.38
CA GLN A 342 -3.87 -31.68 -5.11
C GLN A 342 -3.70 -32.89 -4.20
N ALA A 343 -2.64 -32.92 -3.38
CA ALA A 343 -2.41 -34.01 -2.42
C ALA A 343 -3.56 -34.16 -1.42
N LEU A 344 -4.14 -33.04 -0.97
CA LEU A 344 -5.33 -33.04 -0.09
C LEU A 344 -6.60 -33.51 -0.81
N GLN A 345 -6.72 -33.24 -2.11
CA GLN A 345 -7.86 -33.68 -2.92
C GLN A 345 -7.83 -35.19 -3.14
N ASP A 346 -6.66 -35.74 -3.50
CA ASP A 346 -6.48 -37.17 -3.69
C ASP A 346 -6.73 -37.96 -2.40
N ALA A 347 -6.26 -37.43 -1.26
CA ALA A 347 -6.45 -38.04 0.06
C ALA A 347 -7.90 -37.98 0.59
N SER A 348 -8.80 -37.20 -0.03
CA SER A 348 -10.18 -37.02 0.45
C SER A 348 -11.26 -37.49 -0.52
N SER A 349 -10.87 -38.26 -1.54
CA SER A 349 -11.80 -38.96 -2.44
C SER A 349 -12.66 -40.04 -1.76
N ASP A 350 -12.40 -40.34 -0.47
CA ASP A 350 -13.14 -41.34 0.31
C ASP A 350 -14.20 -40.78 1.30
N ASP A 351 -14.36 -39.45 1.43
CA ASP A 351 -15.31 -38.85 2.40
C ASP A 351 -16.29 -37.86 1.72
N GLU A 352 -17.26 -38.42 0.98
CA GLU A 352 -18.39 -37.68 0.42
C GLU A 352 -19.34 -37.22 1.54
N GLY A 353 -19.27 -35.95 1.96
CA GLY A 353 -20.37 -35.40 2.75
C GLY A 353 -20.19 -34.08 3.49
N ASN A 354 -18.97 -33.53 3.63
CA ASN A 354 -18.80 -32.24 4.31
C ASN A 354 -17.82 -31.35 3.55
N GLU A 355 -18.35 -30.39 2.79
CA GLU A 355 -17.60 -29.20 2.39
C GLU A 355 -17.17 -28.46 3.66
N LYS A 356 -15.97 -28.75 4.17
CA LYS A 356 -15.36 -27.95 5.23
C LYS A 356 -15.09 -26.55 4.67
N ASP A 357 -15.78 -25.55 5.23
CA ASP A 357 -15.75 -24.09 4.97
C ASP A 357 -14.35 -23.40 5.07
N GLY A 358 -13.25 -24.11 4.87
CA GLY A 358 -11.89 -23.58 4.93
C GLY A 358 -10.94 -24.11 3.87
N ARG A 359 -11.35 -25.04 3.00
CA ARG A 359 -10.46 -25.59 1.96
C ARG A 359 -10.11 -24.52 0.91
N LEU A 360 -8.84 -24.50 0.50
CA LEU A 360 -8.41 -23.69 -0.64
C LEU A 360 -9.15 -24.09 -1.91
N ASN A 361 -10.03 -23.21 -2.38
CA ASN A 361 -10.65 -23.37 -3.68
C ASN A 361 -9.69 -22.86 -4.75
N MET A 362 -9.06 -23.78 -5.49
CA MET A 362 -8.13 -23.47 -6.59
C MET A 362 -8.76 -22.59 -7.68
N SER A 363 -10.10 -22.59 -7.79
CA SER A 363 -10.86 -21.74 -8.72
C SER A 363 -11.00 -20.30 -8.23
N ASN A 364 -10.88 -20.03 -6.92
CA ASN A 364 -10.96 -18.68 -6.38
C ASN A 364 -9.57 -18.04 -6.34
N LEU A 365 -9.31 -17.15 -7.32
CA LEU A 365 -8.05 -16.42 -7.44
C LEU A 365 -7.75 -15.55 -6.21
N GLU A 366 -8.77 -15.06 -5.50
CA GLU A 366 -8.64 -14.20 -4.31
C GLU A 366 -8.04 -14.99 -3.13
N GLN A 367 -8.61 -16.17 -2.84
CA GLN A 367 -8.08 -17.07 -1.81
C GLN A 367 -6.66 -17.55 -2.12
N MET A 368 -6.37 -17.80 -3.40
CA MET A 368 -5.02 -18.17 -3.85
C MET A 368 -4.00 -17.06 -3.58
N ARG A 369 -4.35 -15.79 -3.83
CA ARG A 369 -3.45 -14.66 -3.55
C ARG A 369 -3.16 -14.52 -2.06
N ALA A 370 -4.19 -14.61 -1.22
CA ALA A 370 -4.03 -14.59 0.22
C ALA A 370 -3.11 -15.72 0.71
N ALA A 371 -3.29 -16.93 0.19
CA ALA A 371 -2.44 -18.09 0.48
C ALA A 371 -0.98 -17.84 0.08
N ILE A 372 -0.76 -17.39 -1.17
CA ILE A 372 0.57 -17.07 -1.70
C ILE A 372 1.25 -16.04 -0.80
N CYS A 373 0.56 -14.96 -0.41
CA CYS A 373 1.09 -13.92 0.46
C CYS A 373 1.58 -14.49 1.80
N THR A 374 0.78 -15.37 2.41
CA THR A 374 1.10 -16.01 3.69
C THR A 374 2.25 -17.02 3.58
N HIS A 375 2.40 -17.69 2.44
CA HIS A 375 3.53 -18.58 2.19
C HIS A 375 4.83 -17.79 1.94
N ILE A 376 4.78 -16.66 1.25
CA ILE A 376 5.94 -15.77 1.02
C ILE A 376 6.40 -15.10 2.33
N HIS A 377 5.54 -15.01 3.35
CA HIS A 377 5.84 -14.36 4.61
C HIS A 377 7.01 -15.03 5.34
N SER A 378 7.15 -16.37 5.25
CA SER A 378 8.25 -17.13 5.88
C SER A 378 9.60 -17.00 5.17
N GLY A 379 9.62 -16.55 3.91
CA GLY A 379 10.86 -16.35 3.14
C GLY A 379 11.65 -15.09 3.57
N PRO A 380 12.80 -14.81 2.94
CA PRO A 380 13.49 -13.52 3.11
C PRO A 380 12.69 -12.34 2.55
N SER A 381 13.05 -11.11 2.95
CA SER A 381 12.44 -9.88 2.42
C SER A 381 12.79 -9.69 0.94
N ILE A 382 14.04 -10.01 0.56
CA ILE A 382 14.55 -9.96 -0.81
C ILE A 382 15.16 -11.33 -1.14
N PRO A 383 14.42 -12.20 -1.84
CA PRO A 383 14.91 -13.54 -2.19
C PRO A 383 16.02 -13.53 -3.24
N HIS A 384 16.10 -12.51 -4.11
CA HIS A 384 17.09 -12.47 -5.19
C HIS A 384 17.90 -11.17 -5.19
N PRO A 385 18.89 -11.02 -4.28
CA PRO A 385 19.78 -9.86 -4.30
C PRO A 385 20.69 -9.89 -5.55
N PRO A 386 20.87 -8.75 -6.26
CA PRO A 386 21.79 -8.66 -7.39
C PRO A 386 23.25 -8.57 -6.90
N SER A 387 24.20 -8.68 -7.82
CA SER A 387 25.63 -8.65 -7.49
C SER A 387 26.13 -7.30 -6.95
N LYS A 388 25.51 -6.18 -7.37
CA LYS A 388 25.89 -4.82 -7.00
C LYS A 388 24.71 -4.02 -6.46
N SER A 389 24.99 -3.07 -5.56
CA SER A 389 24.04 -2.05 -5.13
C SER A 389 24.58 -0.64 -5.41
N ILE A 390 23.68 0.32 -5.60
CA ILE A 390 23.99 1.74 -5.72
C ILE A 390 23.05 2.56 -4.83
N ARG A 391 23.63 3.49 -4.07
CA ARG A 391 22.84 4.40 -3.24
C ARG A 391 22.08 5.41 -4.08
N VAL A 392 20.81 5.62 -3.73
CA VAL A 392 19.96 6.66 -4.35
C VAL A 392 20.57 8.06 -4.21
N SER A 393 21.27 8.32 -3.10
CA SER A 393 21.99 9.57 -2.85
C SER A 393 23.12 9.82 -3.85
N THR A 394 23.83 8.76 -4.26
CA THR A 394 24.87 8.78 -5.30
C THR A 394 24.25 8.99 -6.68
N LEU A 395 23.15 8.30 -6.99
CA LEU A 395 22.43 8.47 -8.26
C LEU A 395 21.96 9.92 -8.45
N ARG A 396 21.43 10.56 -7.38
CA ARG A 396 20.96 11.94 -7.40
C ARG A 396 22.04 12.97 -7.78
N LYS A 397 23.33 12.67 -7.53
CA LYS A 397 24.45 13.55 -7.86
C LYS A 397 24.84 13.49 -9.34
N THR A 398 24.52 12.39 -10.04
CA THR A 398 24.94 12.14 -11.43
C THR A 398 23.99 12.70 -12.49
N SER A 399 22.80 13.18 -12.11
CA SER A 399 21.81 13.72 -13.05
C SER A 399 22.26 15.05 -13.66
N TYR A 400 22.09 15.21 -14.99
CA TYR A 400 22.55 16.38 -15.78
C TYR A 400 22.25 17.74 -15.11
N PRO A 401 23.27 18.45 -14.60
CA PRO A 401 23.07 19.64 -13.77
C PRO A 401 22.47 20.81 -14.55
N ASN A 402 22.77 20.92 -15.86
CA ASN A 402 22.30 22.03 -16.69
C ASN A 402 20.80 21.93 -17.01
N PHE A 403 20.32 20.73 -17.37
CA PHE A 403 18.89 20.49 -17.58
C PHE A 403 18.11 20.66 -16.28
N LYS A 404 18.69 20.20 -15.17
CA LYS A 404 18.14 20.40 -13.84
C LYS A 404 17.98 21.89 -13.55
N LYS A 405 19.04 22.70 -13.71
CA LYS A 405 19.05 24.17 -13.52
C LYS A 405 18.03 24.87 -14.41
N PHE A 406 17.87 24.43 -15.66
CA PHE A 406 16.86 24.97 -16.56
C PHE A 406 15.44 24.71 -16.06
N LEU A 407 15.10 23.47 -15.72
CA LEU A 407 13.80 23.12 -15.12
C LEU A 407 13.62 23.75 -13.73
N HIS A 408 14.70 24.01 -12.98
CA HIS A 408 14.66 24.70 -11.68
C HIS A 408 14.10 26.11 -11.80
N ARG A 409 14.41 26.82 -12.88
CA ARG A 409 13.99 28.21 -13.09
C ARG A 409 12.55 28.34 -13.60
N LEU A 410 11.91 27.23 -14.00
CA LEU A 410 10.60 27.20 -14.65
C LEU A 410 9.65 26.20 -13.96
N PRO A 411 9.16 26.51 -12.74
CA PRO A 411 8.20 25.64 -12.04
C PRO A 411 6.89 25.47 -12.83
N PHE A 412 6.42 26.51 -13.51
CA PHE A 412 5.23 26.43 -14.37
C PHE A 412 5.38 25.40 -15.50
N LEU A 413 6.55 25.34 -16.16
CA LEU A 413 6.82 24.35 -17.21
C LEU A 413 6.75 22.93 -16.66
N TYR A 414 7.20 22.73 -15.42
CA TYR A 414 7.12 21.42 -14.76
C TYR A 414 5.68 21.00 -14.52
N ARG A 415 4.80 21.93 -14.07
CA ARG A 415 3.36 21.68 -13.94
C ARG A 415 2.70 21.38 -15.30
N LEU A 416 3.07 22.14 -16.33
CA LEU A 416 2.59 21.96 -17.70
C LEU A 416 3.00 20.61 -18.30
N LEU A 417 4.18 20.10 -17.93
CA LEU A 417 4.65 18.77 -18.31
C LEU A 417 3.92 17.66 -17.52
N LEU A 418 3.74 17.84 -16.21
CA LEU A 418 3.18 16.80 -15.34
C LEU A 418 1.68 16.63 -15.52
N THR A 419 0.93 17.70 -15.76
CA THR A 419 -0.53 17.65 -15.96
C THR A 419 -0.94 16.62 -17.03
N PRO A 420 -0.43 16.67 -18.28
CA PRO A 420 -0.77 15.67 -19.29
C PRO A 420 -0.18 14.30 -18.96
N ILE A 421 1.00 14.22 -18.33
CA ILE A 421 1.59 12.93 -17.94
C ILE A 421 0.68 12.22 -16.94
N CYS A 422 0.25 12.89 -15.87
CA CYS A 422 -0.64 12.35 -14.85
C CYS A 422 -2.00 11.98 -15.44
N TYR A 423 -2.55 12.80 -16.35
CA TYR A 423 -3.82 12.52 -17.00
C TYR A 423 -3.78 11.27 -17.89
N PHE A 424 -2.71 11.09 -18.67
CA PHE A 424 -2.59 9.96 -19.60
C PHE A 424 -2.06 8.67 -18.97
N HIS A 425 -1.56 8.71 -17.74
CA HIS A 425 -1.03 7.54 -17.03
C HIS A 425 -1.82 7.21 -15.75
N PRO A 426 -3.10 6.80 -15.86
CA PRO A 426 -3.77 6.18 -14.72
C PRO A 426 -3.06 4.87 -14.35
N VAL A 427 -2.91 4.61 -13.06
CA VAL A 427 -2.24 3.40 -12.55
C VAL A 427 -3.31 2.42 -12.10
N VAL A 428 -3.25 1.18 -12.59
CA VAL A 428 -4.16 0.12 -12.15
C VAL A 428 -3.36 -1.04 -11.59
N PHE A 429 -3.65 -1.35 -10.33
CA PHE A 429 -3.14 -2.52 -9.64
C PHE A 429 -4.15 -3.65 -9.78
N LYS A 430 -3.68 -4.84 -10.16
CA LYS A 430 -4.54 -6.02 -10.28
C LYS A 430 -5.09 -6.47 -8.93
N SER A 431 -4.23 -6.50 -7.91
CA SER A 431 -4.57 -6.62 -6.49
C SER A 431 -3.36 -6.21 -5.64
N ILE A 432 -3.60 -5.79 -4.40
CA ILE A 432 -2.55 -5.62 -3.39
C ILE A 432 -2.92 -6.50 -2.21
N THR A 433 -2.15 -7.55 -1.96
CA THR A 433 -2.35 -8.43 -0.81
C THR A 433 -1.25 -8.16 0.20
N ALA A 434 -1.62 -7.85 1.43
CA ALA A 434 -0.67 -7.63 2.50
C ALA A 434 -0.85 -8.67 3.61
N ALA A 435 0.23 -9.34 4.04
CA ALA A 435 0.16 -10.30 5.14
C ALA A 435 1.01 -9.87 6.35
N GLY A 436 0.52 -10.21 7.53
CA GLY A 436 1.21 -10.00 8.80
C GLY A 436 1.04 -11.19 9.75
N SER A 437 2.05 -11.40 10.59
CA SER A 437 2.05 -12.45 11.59
C SER A 437 1.09 -12.14 12.73
N GLY A 438 0.22 -13.10 13.09
CA GLY A 438 -0.61 -12.96 14.27
C GLY A 438 0.18 -13.05 15.59
N LYS A 439 1.39 -13.64 15.59
CA LYS A 439 2.30 -13.64 16.76
C LYS A 439 2.71 -12.21 17.14
N TRP A 440 2.97 -11.36 16.14
CA TRP A 440 3.26 -9.95 16.37
C TRP A 440 2.08 -9.21 17.01
N PHE A 441 0.86 -9.49 16.55
CA PHE A 441 -0.35 -8.92 17.14
C PHE A 441 -0.54 -9.32 18.63
N VAL A 442 -0.22 -10.58 18.99
CA VAL A 442 -0.22 -11.03 20.40
C VAL A 442 0.77 -10.23 21.24
N SER A 443 1.97 -9.98 20.74
CA SER A 443 2.98 -9.17 21.43
C SER A 443 2.48 -7.75 21.69
N LEU A 444 1.89 -7.12 20.68
CA LEU A 444 1.35 -5.76 20.79
C LEU A 444 0.20 -5.70 21.82
N MET A 445 -0.68 -6.70 21.83
CA MET A 445 -1.72 -6.79 22.87
C MET A 445 -1.13 -6.99 24.27
N ARG A 446 -0.07 -7.78 24.44
CA ARG A 446 0.59 -7.91 25.75
C ARG A 446 1.18 -6.59 26.23
N GLN A 447 1.85 -5.87 25.34
CA GLN A 447 2.49 -4.60 25.68
C GLN A 447 1.49 -3.48 25.99
N TYR A 448 0.40 -3.36 25.22
CA TYR A 448 -0.52 -2.23 25.32
C TYR A 448 -1.83 -2.53 26.03
N LEU A 449 -2.42 -3.72 25.83
CA LEU A 449 -3.72 -4.08 26.38
C LEU A 449 -3.58 -4.76 27.75
N PHE A 450 -2.86 -5.89 27.83
CA PHE A 450 -2.82 -6.72 29.03
C PHE A 450 -1.81 -6.26 30.09
N LYS A 451 -0.66 -5.71 29.68
CA LYS A 451 0.38 -5.17 30.59
C LYS A 451 0.67 -6.10 31.78
N HIS A 452 0.35 -5.66 33.00
CA HIS A 452 0.49 -6.44 34.23
C HIS A 452 -0.85 -7.04 34.73
N TYR A 453 -1.96 -6.75 34.06
CA TYR A 453 -3.28 -7.23 34.49
C TYR A 453 -3.46 -8.75 34.31
N SER A 454 -2.69 -9.38 33.41
CA SER A 454 -2.74 -10.84 33.23
C SER A 454 -2.06 -11.62 34.35
N THR A 455 -1.16 -11.00 35.12
CA THR A 455 -0.54 -11.63 36.29
C THR A 455 -1.42 -11.48 37.53
N SER A 456 -2.19 -10.39 37.65
CA SER A 456 -3.07 -10.12 38.79
C SER A 456 -4.40 -10.90 38.77
N ASP A 457 -5.03 -11.09 37.60
CA ASP A 457 -6.32 -11.78 37.50
C ASP A 457 -6.27 -13.06 36.64
N ALA A 458 -6.86 -14.13 37.17
CA ALA A 458 -7.03 -15.41 36.48
C ALA A 458 -8.04 -15.33 35.32
N GLU A 459 -9.04 -14.44 35.37
CA GLU A 459 -9.98 -14.26 34.26
C GLU A 459 -9.32 -13.56 33.07
N ILE A 460 -8.54 -12.51 33.33
CA ILE A 460 -7.74 -11.81 32.31
C ILE A 460 -6.74 -12.77 31.67
N ARG A 461 -6.08 -13.62 32.47
CA ARG A 461 -5.17 -14.65 31.94
C ARG A 461 -5.86 -15.66 31.02
N ARG A 462 -7.07 -16.10 31.35
CA ARG A 462 -7.87 -16.99 30.48
C ARG A 462 -8.29 -16.30 29.19
N LEU A 463 -8.64 -15.02 29.25
CA LEU A 463 -8.97 -14.23 28.07
C LEU A 463 -7.75 -13.98 27.19
N GLU A 464 -6.61 -13.65 27.78
CA GLU A 464 -5.33 -13.55 27.09
C GLU A 464 -5.00 -14.85 26.37
N ALA A 465 -5.09 -16.01 27.05
CA ALA A 465 -4.82 -17.31 26.44
C ALA A 465 -5.76 -17.64 25.26
N ARG A 466 -7.04 -17.27 25.37
CA ARG A 466 -8.01 -17.48 24.28
C ARG A 466 -7.72 -16.57 23.09
N ILE A 467 -7.47 -15.29 23.33
CA ILE A 467 -7.15 -14.30 22.31
C ILE A 467 -5.81 -14.63 21.64
N SER A 468 -4.81 -15.02 22.42
CA SER A 468 -3.50 -15.40 21.93
C SER A 468 -3.58 -16.65 21.06
N SER A 469 -4.31 -17.70 21.46
CA SER A 469 -4.47 -18.91 20.63
C SER A 469 -5.10 -18.65 19.27
N TRP A 470 -6.00 -17.66 19.16
CA TRP A 470 -6.61 -17.32 17.88
C TRP A 470 -5.62 -16.58 16.95
N CYS A 471 -4.75 -15.75 17.51
CA CYS A 471 -3.77 -14.96 16.77
C CYS A 471 -2.43 -15.68 16.53
N SER A 472 -1.89 -16.42 17.52
CA SER A 472 -0.53 -16.99 17.47
C SER A 472 -0.35 -18.01 16.35
N ASP A 473 -1.42 -18.72 16.03
CA ASP A 473 -1.38 -19.87 15.14
C ASP A 473 -1.65 -19.46 13.68
N ALA A 474 -1.96 -18.18 13.41
CA ALA A 474 -2.40 -17.75 12.09
C ALA A 474 -1.70 -16.49 11.59
N ASN A 475 -1.53 -16.42 10.27
CA ASN A 475 -1.17 -15.22 9.54
C ASN A 475 -2.43 -14.56 9.00
N PHE A 476 -2.50 -13.23 9.09
CA PHE A 476 -3.62 -12.45 8.59
C PHE A 476 -3.22 -11.82 7.27
N ALA A 477 -3.98 -12.09 6.21
CA ALA A 477 -3.77 -11.51 4.88
C ALA A 477 -4.94 -10.58 4.54
N VAL A 478 -4.66 -9.33 4.20
CA VAL A 478 -5.62 -8.34 3.73
C VAL A 478 -5.43 -8.17 2.22
N GLU A 479 -6.42 -8.56 1.44
CA GLU A 479 -6.45 -8.34 -0.02
C GLU A 479 -7.28 -7.08 -0.32
N LEU A 480 -6.63 -6.11 -0.94
CA LEU A 480 -7.26 -5.04 -1.68
C LEU A 480 -7.43 -5.53 -3.12
N GLY A 481 -8.67 -5.68 -3.56
CA GLY A 481 -9.00 -6.04 -4.94
C GLY A 481 -8.50 -4.99 -5.95
N PRO A 482 -8.94 -5.04 -7.22
CA PRO A 482 -8.43 -4.13 -8.24
C PRO A 482 -8.52 -2.65 -7.83
N ILE A 483 -7.36 -1.99 -7.77
CA ILE A 483 -7.22 -0.58 -7.38
C ILE A 483 -6.99 0.25 -8.63
N LYS A 484 -7.84 1.26 -8.83
CA LYS A 484 -7.66 2.27 -9.87
C LYS A 484 -7.19 3.56 -9.21
N SER A 485 -6.00 4.01 -9.58
CA SER A 485 -5.42 5.25 -9.10
C SER A 485 -5.35 6.28 -10.22
N GLY A 486 -5.79 7.50 -9.90
CA GLY A 486 -5.67 8.68 -10.76
C GLY A 486 -5.03 9.81 -9.98
N ALA A 487 -3.99 10.43 -10.56
CA ALA A 487 -3.39 11.64 -10.02
C ALA A 487 -3.79 12.83 -10.90
N SER A 488 -4.21 13.92 -10.27
CA SER A 488 -4.46 15.20 -10.91
C SER A 488 -3.42 16.19 -10.44
N PHE A 489 -2.64 16.71 -11.38
CA PHE A 489 -1.70 17.79 -11.12
C PHE A 489 -2.32 19.11 -11.61
N PRO A 490 -2.62 20.06 -10.70
CA PRO A 490 -3.27 21.31 -11.11
C PRO A 490 -2.27 22.27 -11.77
N LEU A 491 -2.74 22.97 -12.81
CA LEU A 491 -2.03 24.11 -13.38
C LEU A 491 -2.20 25.37 -12.52
N ASN A 492 -3.39 25.52 -11.93
CA ASN A 492 -3.72 26.61 -11.02
C ASN A 492 -3.05 26.41 -9.65
N LEU A 493 -2.58 27.49 -9.05
CA LEU A 493 -1.94 27.50 -7.73
C LEU A 493 -2.94 27.37 -6.58
N ASN A 494 -4.19 27.76 -6.82
CA ASN A 494 -5.24 27.67 -5.81
C ASN A 494 -5.70 26.24 -5.55
N ASP A 495 -5.43 25.34 -6.49
CA ASP A 495 -5.82 23.94 -6.40
C ASP A 495 -4.63 23.11 -5.88
N ASN A 496 -4.96 22.12 -5.06
CA ASN A 496 -4.00 21.16 -4.51
C ASN A 496 -3.87 19.94 -5.43
N ILE A 497 -2.74 19.24 -5.31
CA ILE A 497 -2.52 17.96 -6.00
C ILE A 497 -3.47 16.94 -5.38
N GLN A 498 -4.27 16.27 -6.19
CA GLN A 498 -5.23 15.26 -5.72
C GLN A 498 -4.86 13.89 -6.30
N CYS A 499 -4.73 12.90 -5.44
CA CYS A 499 -4.58 11.50 -5.82
C CYS A 499 -5.80 10.72 -5.31
N HIS A 500 -6.52 10.09 -6.23
CA HIS A 500 -7.72 9.29 -5.95
C HIS A 500 -7.39 7.82 -6.11
N PHE A 501 -7.82 7.00 -5.16
CA PHE A 501 -7.60 5.56 -5.13
C PHE A 501 -8.93 4.84 -4.94
N LYS A 502 -9.47 4.28 -6.02
CA LYS A 502 -10.71 3.50 -5.96
C LYS A 502 -10.39 2.02 -5.85
N ILE A 503 -10.84 1.40 -4.77
CA ILE A 503 -10.66 -0.01 -4.44
C ILE A 503 -11.99 -0.73 -4.64
N SER A 504 -11.97 -1.83 -5.41
CA SER A 504 -13.22 -2.52 -5.80
C SER A 504 -13.79 -3.42 -4.71
N ASP A 505 -12.94 -4.17 -4.00
CA ASP A 505 -13.32 -5.08 -2.91
C ASP A 505 -12.18 -5.06 -1.87
N VAL A 506 -12.51 -5.23 -0.59
CA VAL A 506 -11.52 -5.33 0.49
C VAL A 506 -11.84 -6.57 1.32
N MET A 507 -10.91 -7.51 1.35
CA MET A 507 -11.07 -8.81 1.99
C MET A 507 -9.97 -9.05 3.00
N ALA A 508 -10.29 -9.73 4.10
CA ALA A 508 -9.29 -10.19 5.06
C ALA A 508 -9.45 -11.70 5.28
N TYR A 509 -8.33 -12.40 5.30
CA TYR A 509 -8.22 -13.84 5.45
C TYR A 509 -7.37 -14.18 6.67
N ARG A 510 -7.73 -15.25 7.34
CA ARG A 510 -6.91 -15.92 8.36
C ARG A 510 -6.37 -17.20 7.72
N ALA A 511 -5.07 -17.26 7.53
CA ALA A 511 -4.37 -18.42 7.01
C ALA A 511 -3.62 -19.12 8.15
N LEU A 512 -3.85 -20.42 8.30
CA LEU A 512 -3.02 -21.24 9.17
C LEU A 512 -1.77 -21.66 8.35
N PRO A 513 -0.54 -21.52 8.86
CA PRO A 513 0.66 -21.88 8.11
C PRO A 513 0.79 -23.41 7.92
N ASP A 514 0.32 -24.20 8.88
CA ASP A 514 0.45 -25.67 8.87
C ASP A 514 -0.73 -26.38 8.20
N ALA A 515 -1.90 -25.75 8.18
CA ALA A 515 -3.09 -26.24 7.50
C ALA A 515 -3.33 -25.33 6.32
N VAL A 516 -3.44 -25.90 5.10
CA VAL A 516 -3.78 -25.19 3.85
C VAL A 516 -5.24 -24.67 3.86
N GLU A 517 -5.74 -24.33 5.04
CA GLU A 517 -7.05 -23.78 5.31
C GLU A 517 -6.96 -22.26 5.41
N LEU A 518 -7.67 -21.58 4.51
CA LEU A 518 -7.88 -20.14 4.57
C LEU A 518 -9.33 -19.86 4.90
N LYS A 519 -9.55 -19.13 5.99
CA LYS A 519 -10.86 -18.65 6.37
C LYS A 519 -10.98 -17.19 5.99
N GLN A 520 -11.98 -16.83 5.20
CA GLN A 520 -12.32 -15.44 4.95
C GLN A 520 -13.01 -14.87 6.19
N VAL A 521 -12.44 -13.81 6.73
CA VAL A 521 -12.82 -13.25 8.03
C VAL A 521 -13.64 -11.97 7.87
N VAL A 522 -13.25 -11.12 6.92
CA VAL A 522 -13.92 -9.85 6.61
C VAL A 522 -14.05 -9.72 5.09
N ARG A 523 -15.19 -9.19 4.64
CA ARG A 523 -15.39 -8.70 3.29
C ARG A 523 -16.14 -7.37 3.32
N LEU A 524 -15.63 -6.37 2.62
CA LEU A 524 -16.24 -5.04 2.50
C LEU A 524 -16.53 -4.76 1.02
N GLY A 525 -17.60 -4.03 0.72
CA GLY A 525 -18.03 -3.71 -0.65
C GLY A 525 -17.09 -2.79 -1.46
N GLY A 526 -15.83 -2.64 -1.04
CA GLY A 526 -14.81 -1.79 -1.66
C GLY A 526 -14.31 -0.68 -0.74
N GLY A 527 -13.59 0.28 -1.32
CA GLY A 527 -13.14 1.47 -0.61
C GLY A 527 -12.69 2.57 -1.56
N ASP A 528 -12.54 3.77 -1.02
CA ASP A 528 -11.96 4.92 -1.70
C ASP A 528 -10.95 5.57 -0.77
N ALA A 529 -9.86 6.09 -1.32
CA ALA A 529 -8.95 6.93 -0.58
C ALA A 529 -8.56 8.14 -1.41
N THR A 530 -8.57 9.32 -0.79
CA THR A 530 -8.13 10.55 -1.43
C THR A 530 -6.98 11.14 -0.64
N LEU A 531 -5.91 11.46 -1.35
CA LEU A 531 -4.73 12.13 -0.81
C LEU A 531 -4.62 13.49 -1.49
N THR A 532 -4.75 14.56 -0.70
CA THR A 532 -4.63 15.93 -1.18
C THR A 532 -3.35 16.55 -0.62
N ILE A 533 -2.42 16.85 -1.52
CA ILE A 533 -1.11 17.42 -1.20
C ILE A 533 -1.07 18.87 -1.65
N PRO A 534 -0.77 19.83 -0.76
CA PRO A 534 -0.58 21.21 -1.17
C PRO A 534 0.49 21.37 -2.25
N THR A 535 0.17 22.10 -3.31
CA THR A 535 1.04 22.25 -4.49
C THR A 535 2.41 22.85 -4.15
N PHE A 536 2.47 23.69 -3.11
CA PHE A 536 3.73 24.29 -2.66
C PHE A 536 4.71 23.30 -2.04
N LEU A 537 4.25 22.14 -1.53
CA LEU A 537 5.14 21.07 -1.03
C LEU A 537 5.87 20.34 -2.14
N PHE A 538 5.42 20.53 -3.38
CA PHE A 538 6.08 19.95 -4.52
C PHE A 538 7.48 20.57 -4.70
N PRO A 539 8.52 19.80 -5.08
CA PRO A 539 9.87 20.32 -5.17
C PRO A 539 9.94 21.61 -5.99
N ARG A 540 10.68 22.60 -5.46
CA ARG A 540 10.94 23.90 -6.10
C ARG A 540 9.73 24.83 -6.18
N HIS A 541 8.63 24.52 -5.50
CA HIS A 541 7.43 25.38 -5.39
C HIS A 541 7.46 26.32 -4.16
N GLU A 542 8.65 26.52 -3.57
CA GLU A 542 8.90 27.32 -2.36
C GLU A 542 8.44 28.79 -2.44
N HIS A 543 8.34 29.35 -3.65
CA HIS A 543 7.86 30.71 -3.90
C HIS A 543 6.36 30.90 -3.58
N ILE A 544 5.62 29.79 -3.46
CA ILE A 544 4.19 29.75 -3.13
C ILE A 544 4.01 29.42 -1.64
N PHE A 545 5.08 29.32 -0.85
CA PHE A 545 4.94 29.06 0.57
C PHE A 545 4.13 30.17 1.26
N PRO A 546 3.21 29.79 2.17
CA PRO A 546 2.55 30.78 2.99
C PRO A 546 3.60 31.55 3.78
N LYS A 547 3.45 32.89 3.79
CA LYS A 547 4.32 33.78 4.57
C LYS A 547 4.16 33.47 6.06
N LEU A 548 5.18 33.80 6.86
CA LEU A 548 5.03 33.77 8.30
C LEU A 548 3.92 34.74 8.70
N PRO A 549 2.96 34.30 9.54
CA PRO A 549 1.98 35.21 10.09
C PRO A 549 2.71 36.25 10.95
N THR A 550 2.31 37.50 10.82
CA THR A 550 2.78 38.58 11.71
C THR A 550 2.02 38.54 13.02
N ASP A 551 2.63 39.04 14.11
CA ASP A 551 1.98 39.08 15.43
C ASP A 551 0.64 39.85 15.39
N TYR A 552 0.53 40.85 14.51
CA TYR A 552 -0.70 41.60 14.27
C TYR A 552 -1.81 40.73 13.65
N GLU A 553 -1.49 39.95 12.62
CA GLU A 553 -2.45 39.03 11.98
C GLU A 553 -2.90 37.92 12.95
N ILE A 554 -1.99 37.46 13.82
CA ILE A 554 -2.34 36.51 14.89
C ILE A 554 -3.35 37.16 15.85
N MET A 555 -3.10 38.38 16.31
CA MET A 555 -4.03 39.11 17.20
C MET A 555 -5.40 39.35 16.54
N GLU A 556 -5.44 39.69 15.25
CA GLU A 556 -6.69 39.89 14.51
C GLU A 556 -7.50 38.59 14.43
N MET A 557 -6.84 37.45 14.16
CA MET A 557 -7.50 36.14 14.17
C MET A 557 -7.98 35.73 15.57
N GLU A 558 -7.24 36.05 16.63
CA GLU A 558 -7.68 35.81 18.02
C GLU A 558 -8.92 36.62 18.37
N GLN A 559 -8.99 37.88 17.93
CA GLN A 559 -10.16 38.73 18.10
C GLN A 559 -11.36 38.19 17.31
N ALA A 560 -11.16 37.79 16.05
CA ALA A 560 -12.23 37.17 15.24
C ALA A 560 -12.74 35.85 15.85
N ILE A 561 -11.88 35.06 16.50
CA ILE A 561 -12.28 33.85 17.22
C ILE A 561 -13.10 34.18 18.46
N ALA A 562 -12.73 35.23 19.18
CA ALA A 562 -13.48 35.69 20.35
C ALA A 562 -14.89 36.18 19.97
N GLU A 563 -15.04 36.83 18.82
CA GLU A 563 -16.34 37.24 18.27
C GLU A 563 -17.22 36.06 17.84
N LEU A 564 -16.61 34.94 17.43
CA LEU A 564 -17.30 33.74 16.96
C LEU A 564 -17.53 32.68 18.06
N GLU A 565 -17.20 32.99 19.31
CA GLU A 565 -17.20 32.04 20.42
C GLU A 565 -18.57 31.35 20.61
N GLY A 566 -18.55 30.03 20.78
CA GLY A 566 -19.76 29.20 20.85
C GLY A 566 -20.23 28.60 19.52
N THR A 567 -19.65 29.01 18.37
CA THR A 567 -19.93 28.40 17.07
C THR A 567 -18.96 27.26 16.74
N PRO A 568 -19.36 26.25 15.94
CA PRO A 568 -18.43 25.21 15.46
C PRO A 568 -17.29 25.80 14.61
N LYS A 569 -17.53 26.95 13.96
CA LYS A 569 -16.53 27.69 13.20
C LYS A 569 -15.42 28.25 14.10
N ALA A 570 -15.72 28.65 15.34
CA ALA A 570 -14.69 29.08 16.28
C ALA A 570 -13.73 27.94 16.65
N VAL A 571 -14.22 26.69 16.76
CA VAL A 571 -13.35 25.53 17.03
C VAL A 571 -12.42 25.24 15.85
N GLN A 572 -12.93 25.37 14.61
CA GLN A 572 -12.10 25.23 13.40
C GLN A 572 -11.07 26.35 13.31
N ALA A 573 -11.48 27.60 13.49
CA ALA A 573 -10.60 28.76 13.48
C ALA A 573 -9.51 28.69 14.56
N ARG A 574 -9.84 28.21 15.78
CA ARG A 574 -8.83 27.96 16.84
C ARG A 574 -7.78 26.93 16.39
N LYS A 575 -8.21 25.82 15.77
CA LYS A 575 -7.28 24.81 15.23
C LYS A 575 -6.40 25.39 14.13
N ASP A 576 -6.96 26.19 13.24
CA ASP A 576 -6.19 26.80 12.15
C ASP A 576 -5.19 27.85 12.67
N LEU A 577 -5.58 28.60 13.70
CA LEU A 577 -4.67 29.51 14.41
C LEU A 577 -3.52 28.76 15.08
N GLU A 578 -3.80 27.63 15.74
CA GLU A 578 -2.75 26.78 16.32
C GLU A 578 -1.77 26.26 15.24
N LYS A 579 -2.28 25.84 14.07
CA LYS A 579 -1.44 25.42 12.94
C LYS A 579 -0.56 26.56 12.44
N LEU A 580 -1.13 27.76 12.29
CA LEU A 580 -0.40 28.95 11.85
C LEU A 580 0.70 29.35 12.86
N LYS A 581 0.41 29.30 14.17
CA LYS A 581 1.40 29.54 15.22
C LYS A 581 2.55 28.53 15.20
N ARG A 582 2.26 27.26 14.89
CA ARG A 582 3.29 26.20 14.80
C ARG A 582 4.03 26.16 13.45
N ASP A 583 3.63 27.00 12.50
CA ASP A 583 4.16 26.99 11.14
C ASP A 583 4.03 25.61 10.44
N GLU A 584 2.83 25.04 10.51
CA GLU A 584 2.52 23.73 9.96
C GLU A 584 1.60 23.86 8.74
N ALA A 585 1.94 23.15 7.65
CA ALA A 585 1.02 22.89 6.54
C ALA A 585 0.38 21.51 6.71
N SER A 586 -0.87 21.34 6.26
CA SER A 586 -1.53 20.04 6.34
C SER A 586 -1.67 19.36 4.99
N MET A 587 -1.37 18.06 4.97
CA MET A 587 -1.76 17.15 3.90
C MET A 587 -3.05 16.44 4.30
N HIS A 588 -4.07 16.48 3.45
CA HIS A 588 -5.36 15.86 3.76
C HIS A 588 -5.38 14.41 3.25
N VAL A 589 -5.66 13.47 4.16
CA VAL A 589 -5.78 12.05 3.87
C VAL A 589 -7.18 11.62 4.25
N SER A 590 -7.93 11.07 3.30
CA SER A 590 -9.19 10.38 3.58
C SER A 590 -9.11 8.95 3.08
N ALA A 591 -9.65 8.03 3.87
CA ALA A 591 -9.78 6.63 3.52
C ALA A 591 -11.15 6.13 4.01
N HIS A 592 -11.98 5.72 3.07
CA HIS A 592 -13.34 5.25 3.28
C HIS A 592 -13.50 3.81 2.80
N ALA A 593 -14.16 2.99 3.61
CA ALA A 593 -14.62 1.67 3.22
C ALA A 593 -16.10 1.72 2.82
N HIS A 594 -16.47 0.98 1.79
CA HIS A 594 -17.84 0.89 1.32
C HIS A 594 -18.57 -0.27 2.00
N LEU A 595 -19.80 0.00 2.44
CA LEU A 595 -20.72 -1.02 2.93
C LEU A 595 -21.51 -1.64 1.76
N PRO A 596 -21.96 -2.90 1.86
CA PRO A 596 -22.10 -3.72 3.08
C PRO A 596 -20.80 -4.40 3.54
N ALA A 597 -20.74 -4.74 4.83
CA ALA A 597 -19.65 -5.51 5.42
C ALA A 597 -20.13 -6.88 5.90
N GLN A 598 -19.39 -7.94 5.58
CA GLN A 598 -19.64 -9.30 6.04
C GLN A 598 -18.51 -9.74 6.96
N PHE A 599 -18.87 -10.36 8.09
CA PHE A 599 -17.93 -10.80 9.11
C PHE A 599 -18.16 -12.26 9.46
N HIS A 600 -17.08 -13.04 9.50
CA HIS A 600 -17.15 -14.44 9.91
C HIS A 600 -17.35 -14.57 11.43
N GLN A 601 -18.07 -15.61 11.87
CA GLN A 601 -18.40 -15.82 13.29
C GLN A 601 -17.16 -15.92 14.19
N ASP A 602 -16.06 -16.51 13.69
CA ASP A 602 -14.80 -16.62 14.43
C ASP A 602 -14.24 -15.25 14.82
N LEU A 603 -14.31 -14.25 13.93
CA LEU A 603 -13.89 -12.88 14.26
C LEU A 603 -14.84 -12.21 15.24
N LEU A 604 -16.14 -12.45 15.12
CA LEU A 604 -17.11 -11.89 16.05
C LEU A 604 -16.89 -12.42 17.47
N ASN A 605 -16.55 -13.70 17.60
CA ASN A 605 -16.18 -14.31 18.87
C ASN A 605 -14.88 -13.70 19.43
N PHE A 606 -13.90 -13.43 18.57
CA PHE A 606 -12.65 -12.78 18.93
C PHE A 606 -12.86 -11.32 19.39
N VAL A 607 -13.60 -10.51 18.62
CA VAL A 607 -13.93 -9.13 18.98
C VAL A 607 -14.70 -9.08 20.29
N ALA A 608 -15.66 -9.98 20.50
CA ALA A 608 -16.38 -10.08 21.76
C ALA A 608 -15.45 -10.41 22.94
N ALA A 609 -14.43 -11.26 22.74
CA ALA A 609 -13.43 -11.58 23.76
C ALA A 609 -12.54 -10.37 24.07
N ILE A 610 -12.12 -9.58 23.07
CA ILE A 610 -11.35 -8.34 23.27
C ILE A 610 -12.19 -7.32 24.03
N VAL A 611 -13.42 -7.04 23.60
CA VAL A 611 -14.32 -6.09 24.27
C VAL A 611 -14.55 -6.50 25.73
N LYS A 612 -14.69 -7.81 25.98
CA LYS A 612 -14.77 -8.33 27.34
C LYS A 612 -13.49 -8.05 28.12
N ALA A 613 -12.32 -8.37 27.56
CA ALA A 613 -11.04 -8.13 28.22
C ALA A 613 -10.85 -6.64 28.56
N THR A 614 -11.12 -5.74 27.62
CA THR A 614 -11.04 -4.29 27.84
C THR A 614 -11.96 -3.83 28.96
N LYS A 615 -13.23 -4.29 28.96
CA LYS A 615 -14.20 -3.91 30.00
C LYS A 615 -13.82 -4.44 31.39
N VAL A 616 -13.25 -5.64 31.48
CA VAL A 616 -12.75 -6.20 32.75
C VAL A 616 -11.57 -5.37 33.25
N ILE A 617 -10.63 -5.03 32.37
CA ILE A 617 -9.47 -4.18 32.70
C ILE A 617 -9.91 -2.77 33.15
N GLU A 618 -10.89 -2.16 32.48
CA GLU A 618 -11.46 -0.86 32.89
C GLU A 618 -12.08 -0.96 34.28
N SER A 619 -12.86 -2.02 34.56
CA SER A 619 -13.46 -2.20 35.89
C SER A 619 -12.43 -2.44 36.99
N ASP A 620 -11.34 -3.13 36.69
CA ASP A 620 -10.25 -3.35 37.64
C ASP A 620 -9.47 -2.06 37.89
N LYS A 621 -9.24 -1.25 36.86
CA LYS A 621 -8.63 0.07 36.98
C LYS A 621 -9.48 0.99 37.87
N ASP A 622 -10.79 1.05 37.64
CA ASP A 622 -11.72 1.81 38.49
C ASP A 622 -11.70 1.32 39.94
N PHE A 623 -11.56 0.01 40.15
CA PHE A 623 -11.45 -0.57 41.49
C PHE A 623 -10.13 -0.23 42.17
N GLU A 624 -9.01 -0.24 41.45
CA GLU A 624 -7.71 0.19 41.96
C GLU A 624 -7.71 1.68 42.30
N GLU A 625 -8.23 2.55 41.43
CA GLU A 625 -8.37 3.98 41.70
C GLU A 625 -9.28 4.23 42.92
N ALA A 626 -10.40 3.50 43.03
CA ALA A 626 -11.26 3.57 44.21
C ALA A 626 -10.60 3.02 45.48
N LYS A 627 -9.73 2.00 45.37
CA LYS A 627 -8.96 1.46 46.50
C LYS A 627 -7.90 2.46 46.95
N VAL A 628 -7.17 3.07 46.04
CA VAL A 628 -6.20 4.13 46.31
C VAL A 628 -6.89 5.34 46.95
N LEU A 629 -8.04 5.78 46.42
CA LEU A 629 -8.83 6.86 47.03
C LEU A 629 -9.34 6.49 48.44
N ARG A 630 -9.72 5.23 48.68
CA ARG A 630 -10.10 4.77 50.02
C ARG A 630 -8.92 4.64 50.96
N GLU A 631 -7.74 4.27 50.48
CA GLU A 631 -6.51 4.22 51.26
C GLU A 631 -6.02 5.63 51.59
N LEU A 632 -6.04 6.56 50.63
CA LEU A 632 -5.79 7.98 50.87
C LEU A 632 -6.79 8.58 51.87
N LYS A 633 -8.08 8.21 51.76
CA LYS A 633 -9.12 8.62 52.72
C LYS A 633 -8.95 7.97 54.08
N ARG A 634 -8.44 6.74 54.16
CA ARG A 634 -8.11 6.08 55.43
C ARG A 634 -6.91 6.73 56.08
N LEU A 635 -5.86 7.01 55.31
CA LEU A 635 -4.67 7.72 55.76
C LEU A 635 -5.03 9.14 56.23
N SER A 636 -5.97 9.83 55.56
CA SER A 636 -6.49 11.13 56.01
C SER A 636 -7.37 11.04 57.27
N THR A 637 -7.98 9.89 57.57
CA THR A 637 -8.72 9.68 58.83
C THR A 637 -7.85 9.21 60.00
N THR A 638 -6.66 8.65 59.74
CA THR A 638 -5.65 8.35 60.78
C THR A 638 -4.70 9.52 61.04
N ALA A 639 -4.67 10.53 60.17
CA ALA A 639 -3.92 11.76 60.35
C ALA A 639 -4.86 12.92 60.64
N SER A 640 -5.46 12.93 61.83
CA SER A 640 -5.86 14.16 62.53
C SER A 640 -6.13 13.85 64.00
N ASP A 641 -5.09 14.02 64.80
CA ASP A 641 -5.19 14.74 66.07
C ASP A 641 -3.94 15.63 66.22
N SER A 642 -3.74 16.53 65.24
CA SER A 642 -3.04 17.83 65.35
C SER A 642 -2.79 18.41 63.94
N ASP A 643 -3.18 19.67 63.76
CA ASP A 643 -2.81 20.58 62.67
C ASP A 643 -3.59 20.48 61.35
N VAL A 644 -4.87 20.87 61.40
CA VAL A 644 -5.63 21.35 60.24
C VAL A 644 -5.56 22.88 60.18
N SER A 645 -4.56 23.41 59.46
CA SER A 645 -4.68 24.71 58.78
C SER A 645 -3.50 24.94 57.84
N SER A 646 -3.61 24.43 56.60
CA SER A 646 -3.04 25.02 55.37
C SER A 646 -3.00 23.96 54.28
N ILE A 647 -3.07 24.39 53.03
CA ILE A 647 -3.10 23.56 51.81
C ILE A 647 -4.51 23.06 51.44
N ALA A 648 -5.43 24.01 51.27
CA ALA A 648 -6.47 23.90 50.25
C ALA A 648 -6.82 25.30 49.74
N SER A 649 -5.92 25.86 48.93
CA SER A 649 -6.22 27.02 48.09
C SER A 649 -5.51 26.83 46.75
N VAL A 650 -6.29 26.54 45.71
CA VAL A 650 -6.21 27.02 44.30
C VAL A 650 -7.26 26.17 43.53
N ASN A 651 -8.52 26.60 43.46
CA ASN A 651 -9.18 27.50 42.49
C ASN A 651 -9.59 26.85 41.16
N THR A 652 -10.91 26.71 40.93
CA THR A 652 -11.72 27.29 39.82
C THR A 652 -13.14 26.66 39.89
N ASN A 653 -14.21 27.36 40.30
CA ASN A 653 -14.97 28.52 39.78
C ASN A 653 -16.13 28.19 38.81
N ASN A 654 -17.27 28.81 39.13
CA ASN A 654 -18.54 29.04 38.41
C ASN A 654 -19.61 27.93 38.47
N THR A 655 -20.87 28.18 38.89
CA THR A 655 -21.64 29.41 39.15
C THR A 655 -22.86 29.09 40.02
N ASP A 656 -23.12 29.91 41.04
CA ASP A 656 -24.40 30.02 41.73
C ASP A 656 -25.42 30.79 40.87
N ILE A 657 -26.68 30.34 40.82
CA ILE A 657 -27.87 31.20 40.80
C ILE A 657 -28.96 30.58 41.68
N SER A 658 -29.39 31.37 42.65
CA SER A 658 -30.49 31.27 43.63
C SER A 658 -31.90 31.01 43.07
N HIS A 659 -32.80 30.34 43.82
CA HIS A 659 -33.86 30.98 44.66
C HIS A 659 -34.95 30.00 45.14
N ASN A 660 -35.36 30.20 46.41
CA ASN A 660 -36.71 30.09 47.01
C ASN A 660 -37.66 28.92 46.68
N SER A 661 -38.15 28.23 47.73
CA SER A 661 -39.40 28.62 48.43
C SER A 661 -39.80 27.65 49.55
N GLN A 662 -40.33 28.21 50.62
CA GLN A 662 -41.04 27.55 51.72
C GLN A 662 -42.28 26.79 51.22
N SER A 663 -42.62 25.67 51.86
CA SER A 663 -43.89 25.55 52.58
C SER A 663 -44.08 24.15 53.20
N THR A 664 -44.76 24.20 54.33
CA THR A 664 -45.13 23.17 55.29
C THR A 664 -46.29 22.26 54.83
N LEU A 665 -46.31 21.04 55.37
CA LEU A 665 -47.45 20.26 55.91
C LEU A 665 -47.56 18.84 55.32
N ASN A 666 -47.17 17.83 56.12
CA ASN A 666 -48.10 16.90 56.79
C ASN A 666 -47.37 15.63 57.25
N ALA A 667 -47.35 15.46 58.57
CA ALA A 667 -46.95 14.26 59.25
C ALA A 667 -48.14 13.30 59.32
N ASN A 668 -47.97 12.08 58.81
CA ASN A 668 -48.37 10.82 59.48
C ASN A 668 -48.25 9.64 58.50
N GLU A 669 -47.03 9.11 58.33
CA GLU A 669 -46.84 7.71 57.89
C GLU A 669 -45.49 7.09 58.32
N ASP A 670 -44.59 7.84 58.96
CA ASP A 670 -43.21 7.38 59.24
C ASP A 670 -43.01 6.53 60.52
N LYS A 671 -44.07 6.16 61.25
CA LYS A 671 -43.90 5.39 62.51
C LYS A 671 -43.77 3.87 62.31
N SER A 672 -44.15 3.33 61.15
CA SER A 672 -44.05 1.89 60.86
C SER A 672 -42.69 1.52 60.23
N PHE A 673 -42.16 2.37 59.35
CA PHE A 673 -40.92 2.10 58.61
C PHE A 673 -39.65 2.30 59.47
N LYS A 674 -39.65 3.26 60.42
CA LYS A 674 -38.54 3.45 61.37
C LYS A 674 -38.41 2.31 62.38
N GLY A 675 -39.52 1.65 62.75
CA GLY A 675 -39.52 0.46 63.60
C GLY A 675 -38.99 -0.78 62.88
N PHE A 676 -39.27 -0.90 61.58
CA PHE A 676 -38.76 -1.97 60.73
C PHE A 676 -37.26 -1.81 60.45
N LEU A 677 -36.80 -0.60 60.10
CA LEU A 677 -35.37 -0.30 59.88
C LEU A 677 -34.52 -0.51 61.14
N LYS A 678 -35.06 -0.22 62.33
CA LYS A 678 -34.33 -0.44 63.60
C LYS A 678 -34.23 -1.91 64.00
N LYS A 679 -35.17 -2.77 63.56
CA LYS A 679 -35.17 -4.22 63.77
C LYS A 679 -34.32 -4.97 62.72
N VAL A 680 -34.22 -4.43 61.51
CA VAL A 680 -33.34 -4.95 60.45
C VAL A 680 -31.87 -4.58 60.73
N ASP A 681 -31.59 -3.39 61.31
CA ASP A 681 -30.22 -2.99 61.69
C ASP A 681 -29.67 -3.79 62.89
N SER A 682 -30.54 -4.29 63.78
CA SER A 682 -30.13 -5.14 64.91
C SER A 682 -30.02 -6.63 64.55
N GLY A 683 -30.81 -7.12 63.59
CA GLY A 683 -30.78 -8.52 63.16
C GLY A 683 -29.66 -8.89 62.18
N PHE A 684 -29.07 -7.91 61.48
CA PHE A 684 -27.96 -8.11 60.55
C PHE A 684 -26.57 -7.86 61.15
N LYS A 685 -26.49 -7.32 62.37
CA LYS A 685 -25.21 -6.97 63.03
C LYS A 685 -24.51 -8.16 63.69
N GLU A 686 -25.18 -9.30 63.87
CA GLU A 686 -24.63 -10.44 64.63
C GLU A 686 -24.45 -11.73 63.81
N ALA A 687 -24.81 -11.73 62.53
CA ALA A 687 -24.59 -12.85 61.62
C ALA A 687 -23.56 -12.52 60.53
N GLY A 688 -22.29 -12.43 60.95
CA GLY A 688 -21.16 -12.88 60.13
C GLY A 688 -20.64 -11.92 59.06
N ASN A 689 -19.78 -10.98 59.47
CA ASN A 689 -18.81 -10.27 58.62
C ASN A 689 -17.86 -11.19 57.80
N LYS A 690 -17.91 -12.52 57.98
CA LYS A 690 -17.14 -13.50 57.20
C LYS A 690 -17.91 -14.10 56.01
N THR A 691 -19.24 -14.09 55.99
CA THR A 691 -20.06 -14.69 54.91
C THR A 691 -20.40 -13.69 53.81
N ILE A 692 -20.60 -12.41 54.15
CA ILE A 692 -20.87 -11.33 53.17
C ILE A 692 -19.63 -11.02 52.32
N VAL A 693 -18.43 -11.08 52.87
CA VAL A 693 -17.19 -10.85 52.09
C VAL A 693 -16.88 -12.03 51.16
N GLY A 694 -17.25 -13.27 51.56
CA GLY A 694 -17.12 -14.46 50.73
C GLY A 694 -18.13 -14.53 49.57
N MET A 695 -19.41 -14.21 49.82
CA MET A 695 -20.45 -14.23 48.79
C MET A 695 -20.40 -13.02 47.84
N ARG A 696 -19.94 -11.84 48.29
CA ARG A 696 -19.77 -10.68 47.41
C ARG A 696 -18.54 -10.80 46.50
N LYS A 697 -17.52 -11.56 46.91
CA LYS A 697 -16.31 -11.86 46.11
C LYS A 697 -16.50 -13.05 45.17
N ALA A 698 -17.36 -14.02 45.48
CA ALA A 698 -17.63 -15.20 44.64
C ALA A 698 -18.84 -15.06 43.70
N GLY A 699 -19.90 -14.33 44.11
CA GLY A 699 -21.14 -14.19 43.34
C GLY A 699 -21.17 -13.02 42.36
N HIS A 700 -20.39 -11.95 42.59
CA HIS A 700 -20.40 -10.77 41.72
C HIS A 700 -19.49 -10.94 40.49
N ASN A 701 -18.41 -11.72 40.62
CA ASN A 701 -17.49 -11.99 39.51
C ASN A 701 -18.09 -13.02 38.53
N THR A 702 -18.71 -14.09 39.04
CA THR A 702 -19.22 -15.17 38.19
C THR A 702 -20.56 -14.84 37.51
N VAL A 703 -21.50 -14.21 38.21
CA VAL A 703 -22.84 -13.89 37.67
C VAL A 703 -22.81 -12.62 36.81
N SER A 704 -21.97 -11.62 37.11
CA SER A 704 -21.82 -10.46 36.23
C SER A 704 -21.00 -10.78 34.97
N ALA A 705 -20.00 -11.68 35.04
CA ALA A 705 -19.22 -12.08 33.87
C ALA A 705 -20.06 -12.89 32.85
N MET A 706 -20.89 -13.84 33.29
CA MET A 706 -21.72 -14.65 32.37
C MET A 706 -22.90 -13.86 31.79
N ALA A 707 -23.52 -12.94 32.55
CA ALA A 707 -24.59 -12.09 32.04
C ALA A 707 -24.09 -11.06 31.01
N ASN A 708 -22.84 -10.59 31.17
CA ASN A 708 -22.20 -9.63 30.28
C ASN A 708 -21.82 -10.27 28.92
N ASP A 709 -21.38 -11.54 28.89
CA ASP A 709 -21.03 -12.24 27.64
C ASP A 709 -22.20 -12.37 26.67
N ARG A 710 -23.37 -12.76 27.18
CA ARG A 710 -24.57 -12.92 26.34
C ARG A 710 -25.09 -11.58 25.83
N TRP A 711 -24.90 -10.51 26.61
CA TRP A 711 -25.24 -9.15 26.20
C TRP A 711 -24.27 -8.62 25.14
N ILE A 712 -22.95 -8.77 25.32
CA ILE A 712 -21.92 -8.37 24.34
C ILE A 712 -22.13 -9.12 23.02
N ALA A 713 -22.31 -10.43 23.05
CA ALA A 713 -22.56 -11.23 21.85
C ALA A 713 -23.85 -10.80 21.12
N ARG A 714 -24.91 -10.45 21.86
CA ARG A 714 -26.16 -9.95 21.28
C ARG A 714 -26.01 -8.54 20.70
N LEU A 715 -25.15 -7.70 21.29
CA LEU A 715 -24.85 -6.36 20.78
C LEU A 715 -24.00 -6.43 19.51
N VAL A 716 -22.91 -7.20 19.53
CA VAL A 716 -22.07 -7.48 18.35
C VAL A 716 -22.92 -8.05 17.21
N GLY A 717 -23.74 -9.07 17.48
CA GLY A 717 -24.62 -9.68 16.47
C GLY A 717 -25.71 -8.74 15.93
N LYS A 718 -26.17 -7.74 16.72
CA LYS A 718 -27.10 -6.72 16.22
C LYS A 718 -26.38 -5.68 15.36
N VAL A 719 -25.16 -5.30 15.72
CA VAL A 719 -24.35 -4.34 14.96
C VAL A 719 -23.93 -4.94 13.62
N THR A 720 -23.49 -6.20 13.60
CA THR A 720 -23.08 -6.89 12.36
C THR A 720 -24.23 -7.02 11.38
N ARG A 721 -25.41 -7.47 11.82
CA ARG A 721 -26.61 -7.52 10.97
C ARG A 721 -27.04 -6.17 10.42
N LYS A 722 -26.73 -5.07 11.13
CA LYS A 722 -26.95 -3.71 10.62
C LYS A 722 -25.89 -3.34 9.58
N LEU A 723 -24.62 -3.68 9.80
CA LEU A 723 -23.53 -3.43 8.85
C LEU A 723 -23.66 -4.25 7.55
N GLU A 724 -24.25 -5.44 7.62
CA GLU A 724 -24.57 -6.28 6.45
C GLU A 724 -25.67 -5.67 5.56
N LYS A 725 -26.56 -4.86 6.15
CA LYS A 725 -27.69 -4.22 5.45
C LYS A 725 -27.50 -2.73 5.19
N ALA A 726 -26.52 -2.12 5.86
CA ALA A 726 -26.23 -0.71 5.72
C ALA A 726 -25.62 -0.44 4.34
N GLN A 727 -26.00 0.68 3.76
CA GLN A 727 -25.41 1.24 2.56
C GLN A 727 -24.79 2.58 2.92
N GLY A 728 -23.58 2.83 2.43
CA GLY A 728 -22.85 4.06 2.72
C GLY A 728 -21.35 3.82 2.81
N GLU A 729 -20.65 4.88 3.17
CA GLU A 729 -19.21 4.91 3.34
C GLU A 729 -18.88 5.12 4.83
N VAL A 730 -17.92 4.37 5.35
CA VAL A 730 -17.41 4.53 6.71
C VAL A 730 -15.92 4.69 6.61
N GLY A 731 -15.38 5.75 7.19
CA GLY A 731 -13.95 5.99 7.09
C GLY A 731 -13.45 7.11 7.97
N TYR A 732 -12.15 7.33 7.86
CA TYR A 732 -11.44 8.39 8.56
C TYR A 732 -10.95 9.41 7.54
N SER A 733 -11.10 10.67 7.90
CA SER A 733 -10.55 11.80 7.17
C SER A 733 -9.80 12.66 8.17
N GLY A 734 -8.55 12.98 7.85
CA GLY A 734 -7.64 13.66 8.75
C GLY A 734 -6.60 14.48 8.03
N GLU A 735 -6.05 15.44 8.75
CA GLU A 735 -4.94 16.26 8.29
C GLU A 735 -3.63 15.76 8.93
N VAL A 736 -2.62 15.50 8.10
CA VAL A 736 -1.27 15.17 8.53
C VAL A 736 -0.46 16.47 8.59
N PRO A 737 -0.02 16.92 9.77
CA PRO A 737 0.75 18.15 9.91
C PRO A 737 2.19 17.97 9.38
N ILE A 738 2.66 18.94 8.62
CA ILE A 738 3.98 18.99 8.00
C ILE A 738 4.65 20.29 8.46
N PRO A 739 5.71 20.21 9.28
CA PRO A 739 6.41 21.40 9.78
C PRO A 739 7.17 22.08 8.64
N LEU A 740 6.85 23.35 8.37
CA LEU A 740 7.44 24.11 7.26
C LEU A 740 8.85 24.62 7.55
N ALA A 741 9.28 24.67 8.81
CA ALA A 741 10.59 25.16 9.22
C ALA A 741 11.76 24.53 8.43
N LYS A 742 11.77 23.20 8.23
CA LYS A 742 12.81 22.50 7.46
C LYS A 742 12.79 22.88 5.98
N TYR A 743 11.61 23.11 5.42
CA TYR A 743 11.44 23.49 4.02
C TYR A 743 11.83 24.96 3.78
N ARG A 744 11.57 25.84 4.75
CA ARG A 744 12.00 27.24 4.71
C ARG A 744 13.49 27.43 4.90
N GLN A 745 14.16 26.59 5.70
CA GLN A 745 15.63 26.60 5.78
C GLN A 745 16.29 26.13 4.48
N ARG A 746 15.63 25.21 3.76
CA ARG A 746 16.06 24.75 2.44
C ARG A 746 15.72 25.72 1.31
N HIS A 747 15.06 26.84 1.62
CA HIS A 747 14.58 27.81 0.63
C HIS A 747 15.74 28.32 -0.23
N GLU A 748 15.62 28.14 -1.55
CA GLU A 748 16.66 28.50 -2.50
C GLU A 748 16.80 30.03 -2.64
N SER A 749 18.04 30.50 -2.80
CA SER A 749 18.40 31.90 -3.04
C SER A 749 18.39 32.31 -4.52
N GLU A 750 18.23 31.34 -5.44
CA GLU A 750 18.21 31.61 -6.88
C GLU A 750 16.85 32.19 -7.32
N SER A 751 16.88 33.31 -8.05
CA SER A 751 15.67 33.96 -8.55
C SER A 751 15.01 33.13 -9.66
N LYS A 752 13.72 32.84 -9.50
CA LYS A 752 12.88 32.17 -10.51
C LYS A 752 12.52 33.19 -11.60
N ILE A 753 12.54 32.75 -12.85
CA ILE A 753 12.30 33.64 -14.01
C ILE A 753 10.81 34.01 -14.11
N LEU A 754 9.92 33.15 -13.63
CA LEU A 754 8.48 33.38 -13.56
C LEU A 754 7.98 32.94 -12.17
N PRO A 755 7.25 33.82 -11.45
CA PRO A 755 6.54 33.45 -10.22
C PRO A 755 5.35 32.52 -10.50
#